data_AF-A0A835SB98-F1
#
_entry.id   AF-A0A835SB98-F1
#
_cell.length_a   1.000
_cell.length_b   1.000
_cell.length_c   1.000
_cell.angle_alpha   90.00
_cell.angle_beta   90.00
_cell.angle_gamma   90.00
#
_symmetry.space_group_name_H-M   'P 1'
#
loop_
_entity.id
_entity.type
_entity.pdbx_description
1 polymer ?
#
loop_
_entity_poly.entity_id
_entity_poly.type
_entity_poly.pdbx_seq_one_letter_code
_entity_poly.pdbx_strand_id
1 'polypeptide(L)'
;MLGNAEAGATVGAAAVHEPLSGALVNEPHRKLRVCVLQPSLEGSCSVFKDVDAFVKPEVHDPHGRYEWSEAFLRKATSVAQLLELLVPGVAGQQGGGGGAKAAPDVFLNLCDGAWDEDRAGKEVIEALERLNMPYTGANAAFYEPSKIEMKMAAHYYGVKVPAWVHIQPGVGRRGVEAGLESVLAPPSHGGLRFPLIVKHPSGYGSVGMSKDSKVHNAEQLRVQVAHCVNSFGGALVEEFIGGREFTVLVVEEPGPAAGDCGDTDPDLTSFHPVAYTPVECAFGPGEDFKHFDIKWTDYGSMSWRPCTDPELSERLKAAARDTFLATRGISYGRCDFRVDAAGDIYLLEINPNCGVLDPPEALLTGCASSADYILSLDPEHNHAHFLATIFATAISRHRLRQPKVAVQFFRSPPRITAQPQHQAQERQSNALEEEEAPRTPTCEAAAASAAAAAAATAAAAALALEDQLDNGVANATASSGSDSSGSNSSTASGASSPSRHSTGSGASEAITAANGEPVTGGKHPQAAAAAAGPAGHAAPEGGGAGGWGLVALVPIRAGEVVQRNEQRPAVLASSGFVKRSWPAGSRQREWFDAYAYPIGDEVFVTWSDDPTSWAPLNHSCDPNCWLRGLDLLARRDIAPDEQITADYATFCAGPNVAAFDCDCGAGCCRRRVTGADYLQPWVGERFGQHVSPFVAAARKRAGLA
;
A
#
# COMPACT_ATOMS: atom_id res chain seq x y z
N MET A 1 -10.30 -70.65 -20.82
CA MET A 1 -9.55 -70.65 -22.10
C MET A 1 -9.92 -69.40 -22.86
N LEU A 2 -8.92 -68.77 -23.49
CA LEU A 2 -8.98 -67.60 -24.37
C LEU A 2 -9.19 -66.28 -23.59
N GLY A 3 -8.37 -65.25 -23.70
CA GLY A 3 -7.23 -65.00 -24.59
C GLY A 3 -7.04 -63.48 -24.69
N ASN A 4 -5.79 -63.03 -24.56
CA ASN A 4 -5.36 -61.65 -24.68
C ASN A 4 -5.87 -60.95 -25.95
N ALA A 5 -6.22 -59.67 -25.79
CA ALA A 5 -5.99 -58.66 -26.82
C ALA A 5 -5.48 -57.39 -26.11
N GLU A 6 -4.17 -57.18 -26.21
CA GLU A 6 -3.52 -55.91 -25.90
C GLU A 6 -4.01 -54.85 -26.88
N ALA A 7 -4.45 -53.70 -26.36
CA ALA A 7 -4.49 -52.46 -27.11
C ALA A 7 -3.74 -51.43 -26.27
N GLY A 8 -2.50 -51.15 -26.69
CA GLY A 8 -1.69 -50.10 -26.14
C GLY A 8 -2.34 -48.74 -26.36
N ALA A 9 -2.60 -48.05 -25.27
CA ALA A 9 -2.59 -46.60 -25.22
C ALA A 9 -1.85 -46.24 -23.93
N THR A 10 -0.52 -46.16 -24.03
CA THR A 10 0.29 -45.39 -23.09
C THR A 10 -0.22 -43.95 -23.15
N VAL A 11 -1.17 -43.63 -22.26
CA VAL A 11 -1.46 -42.25 -21.90
C VAL A 11 -0.14 -41.72 -21.38
N GLY A 12 0.46 -40.81 -22.15
CA GLY A 12 1.71 -40.17 -21.79
C GLY A 12 1.59 -39.68 -20.35
N ALA A 13 2.56 -40.05 -19.53
CA ALA A 13 2.78 -39.40 -18.26
C ALA A 13 2.81 -37.90 -18.55
N ALA A 14 1.76 -37.20 -18.12
CA ALA A 14 1.73 -35.75 -18.17
C ALA A 14 3.05 -35.28 -17.56
N ALA A 15 3.77 -34.43 -18.30
CA ALA A 15 5.00 -33.83 -17.82
C ALA A 15 4.76 -33.39 -16.37
N VAL A 16 5.64 -33.83 -15.46
CA VAL A 16 5.64 -33.32 -14.09
C VAL A 16 5.88 -31.82 -14.25
N HIS A 17 4.80 -31.04 -14.27
CA HIS A 17 4.86 -29.59 -14.37
C HIS A 17 5.81 -29.15 -13.28
N GLU A 18 6.87 -28.43 -13.66
CA GLU A 18 7.79 -27.88 -12.67
C GLU A 18 6.96 -27.20 -11.57
N PRO A 19 7.33 -27.38 -10.29
CA PRO A 19 6.56 -26.79 -9.21
C PRO A 19 6.51 -25.28 -9.44
N LEU A 20 5.30 -24.71 -9.53
CA LEU A 20 5.10 -23.25 -9.55
C LEU A 20 5.94 -22.58 -8.45
N SER A 21 6.10 -23.26 -7.31
CA SER A 21 6.96 -22.85 -6.19
C SER A 21 8.42 -22.57 -6.56
N GLY A 22 9.03 -23.33 -7.47
CA GLY A 22 10.41 -23.08 -7.90
C GLY A 22 10.55 -21.80 -8.72
N ALA A 23 9.59 -21.52 -9.60
CA ALA A 23 9.50 -20.25 -10.33
C ALA A 23 9.25 -19.06 -9.37
N LEU A 24 8.42 -19.25 -8.35
CA LEU A 24 8.13 -18.20 -7.36
C LEU A 24 9.36 -17.71 -6.60
N VAL A 25 10.38 -18.54 -6.41
CA VAL A 25 11.63 -18.18 -5.71
C VAL A 25 12.86 -18.12 -6.62
N ASN A 26 12.67 -18.21 -7.94
CA ASN A 26 13.74 -18.25 -8.95
C ASN A 26 14.75 -19.40 -8.77
N GLU A 27 14.30 -20.53 -8.22
CA GLU A 27 15.08 -21.76 -8.07
C GLU A 27 14.26 -22.94 -8.62
N PRO A 28 14.37 -23.22 -9.94
CA PRO A 28 13.68 -24.34 -10.57
C PRO A 28 13.94 -25.62 -9.79
N HIS A 29 12.88 -26.40 -9.52
CA HIS A 29 12.89 -27.64 -8.73
C HIS A 29 12.97 -27.52 -7.20
N ARG A 30 13.17 -26.33 -6.61
CA ARG A 30 13.07 -26.16 -5.15
C ARG A 30 11.61 -26.06 -4.70
N LYS A 31 11.25 -26.78 -3.63
CA LYS A 31 9.98 -26.53 -2.91
C LYS A 31 10.04 -25.18 -2.21
N LEU A 32 8.90 -24.50 -2.14
CA LEU A 32 8.76 -23.27 -1.37
C LEU A 32 8.57 -23.64 0.10
N ARG A 33 9.41 -23.09 0.98
CA ARG A 33 9.33 -23.33 2.43
C ARG A 33 8.29 -22.41 3.04
N VAL A 34 7.21 -23.00 3.56
CA VAL A 34 6.07 -22.29 4.13
C VAL A 34 6.06 -22.51 5.65
N CYS A 35 5.98 -21.41 6.41
CA CYS A 35 5.70 -21.47 7.84
C CYS A 35 4.27 -20.99 8.10
N VAL A 36 3.43 -21.89 8.62
CA VAL A 36 2.05 -21.60 9.00
C VAL A 36 2.05 -20.98 10.39
N LEU A 37 1.54 -19.75 10.49
CA LEU A 37 1.37 -19.05 11.76
C LEU A 37 -0.06 -19.21 12.22
N GLN A 38 -0.25 -19.79 13.39
CA GLN A 38 -1.56 -19.98 14.01
C GLN A 38 -1.61 -19.34 15.40
N PRO A 39 -2.77 -18.82 15.85
CA PRO A 39 -2.89 -18.31 17.19
C PRO A 39 -2.83 -19.46 18.20
N SER A 40 -1.97 -19.36 19.21
CA SER A 40 -1.98 -20.27 20.36
C SER A 40 -3.10 -19.86 21.30
N LEU A 41 -3.94 -20.82 21.68
CA LEU A 41 -4.97 -20.66 22.71
C LEU A 41 -4.45 -21.02 24.12
N GLU A 42 -3.16 -21.35 24.24
CA GLU A 42 -2.51 -21.61 25.53
C GLU A 42 -2.56 -20.35 26.41
N GLY A 43 -3.20 -20.46 27.57
CA GLY A 43 -3.37 -19.35 28.51
C GLY A 43 -4.44 -18.33 28.11
N SER A 44 -5.05 -18.46 26.93
CA SER A 44 -6.09 -17.53 26.46
C SER A 44 -7.45 -17.77 27.15
N CYS A 45 -8.15 -16.67 27.41
CA CYS A 45 -9.55 -16.64 27.85
C CYS A 45 -10.54 -16.43 26.70
N SER A 46 -10.10 -16.55 25.44
CA SER A 46 -10.93 -16.32 24.27
C SER A 46 -12.16 -17.22 24.21
N VAL A 47 -13.29 -16.65 23.75
CA VAL A 47 -14.55 -17.39 23.50
C VAL A 47 -14.41 -18.45 22.41
N PHE A 48 -13.36 -18.37 21.59
CA PHE A 48 -13.07 -19.30 20.51
C PHE A 48 -12.35 -20.57 20.96
N LYS A 49 -11.89 -20.63 22.22
CA LYS A 49 -10.99 -21.68 22.72
C LYS A 49 -11.48 -23.12 22.51
N ASP A 50 -12.79 -23.32 22.62
CA ASP A 50 -13.41 -24.65 22.56
C ASP A 50 -14.16 -24.91 21.25
N VAL A 51 -14.19 -23.92 20.33
CA VAL A 51 -15.01 -23.96 19.11
C VAL A 51 -14.23 -23.75 17.82
N ASP A 52 -13.00 -23.21 17.89
CA ASP A 52 -12.18 -22.91 16.74
C ASP A 52 -11.08 -23.96 16.56
N ALA A 53 -11.06 -24.61 15.39
CA ALA A 53 -10.16 -25.71 15.11
C ALA A 53 -8.90 -25.22 14.41
N PHE A 54 -7.76 -25.83 14.73
CA PHE A 54 -6.51 -25.57 14.02
C PHE A 54 -6.58 -26.04 12.56
N VAL A 55 -6.00 -25.24 11.68
CA VAL A 55 -6.02 -25.42 10.24
C VAL A 55 -4.81 -26.26 9.79
N LYS A 56 -5.02 -27.14 8.81
CA LYS A 56 -4.00 -28.02 8.22
C LYS A 56 -3.90 -27.82 6.70
N PRO A 57 -3.26 -26.73 6.25
CA PRO A 57 -3.28 -26.32 4.84
C PRO A 57 -2.57 -27.33 3.91
N GLU A 58 -1.70 -28.19 4.45
CA GLU A 58 -0.98 -29.21 3.70
C GLU A 58 -1.90 -30.23 2.98
N VAL A 59 -3.14 -30.41 3.46
CA VAL A 59 -4.14 -31.28 2.81
C VAL A 59 -4.53 -30.78 1.42
N HIS A 60 -4.34 -29.49 1.15
CA HIS A 60 -4.63 -28.84 -0.13
C HIS A 60 -3.40 -28.73 -1.05
N ASP A 61 -2.29 -29.39 -0.71
CA ASP A 61 -1.09 -29.53 -1.55
C ASP A 61 -0.89 -30.98 -2.03
N PRO A 62 -1.80 -31.54 -2.86
CA PRO A 62 -1.74 -32.93 -3.29
C PRO A 62 -0.51 -33.27 -4.15
N HIS A 63 0.15 -32.24 -4.69
CA HIS A 63 1.35 -32.38 -5.51
C HIS A 63 2.65 -32.17 -4.73
N GLY A 64 2.57 -31.88 -3.43
CA GLY A 64 3.73 -31.69 -2.56
C GLY A 64 4.65 -30.56 -3.01
N ARG A 65 4.09 -29.43 -3.47
CA ARG A 65 4.81 -28.24 -3.95
C ARG A 65 5.53 -27.47 -2.86
N TYR A 66 5.12 -27.66 -1.61
CA TYR A 66 5.60 -26.90 -0.46
C TYR A 66 6.32 -27.78 0.56
N GLU A 67 7.25 -27.17 1.30
CA GLU A 67 7.82 -27.73 2.52
C GLU A 67 7.17 -27.01 3.71
N TRP A 68 6.40 -27.74 4.51
CA TRP A 68 5.55 -27.17 5.55
C TRP A 68 6.23 -27.19 6.92
N SER A 69 6.04 -26.11 7.66
CA SER A 69 6.36 -25.98 9.08
C SER A 69 5.26 -25.18 9.76
N GLU A 70 5.10 -25.32 11.08
CA GLU A 70 4.05 -24.66 11.84
C GLU A 70 4.62 -23.95 13.08
N ALA A 71 3.99 -22.83 13.46
CA ALA A 71 4.29 -22.11 14.68
C ALA A 71 3.00 -21.57 15.31
N PHE A 72 2.83 -21.85 16.61
CA PHE A 72 1.70 -21.37 17.41
C PHE A 72 2.13 -20.16 18.23
N LEU A 73 1.51 -19.00 17.96
CA LEU A 73 1.91 -17.72 18.54
C LEU A 73 0.96 -17.32 19.66
N ARG A 74 1.49 -17.08 20.86
CA ARG A 74 0.72 -16.49 21.96
C ARG A 74 0.70 -14.97 21.77
N LYS A 75 -0.44 -14.31 21.97
CA LYS A 75 -0.55 -12.85 21.78
C LYS A 75 0.55 -12.08 22.53
N ALA A 76 0.78 -12.43 23.79
CA ALA A 76 1.77 -11.77 24.64
C ALA A 76 3.24 -11.92 24.18
N THR A 77 3.57 -12.96 23.40
CA THR A 77 4.96 -13.26 22.99
C THR A 77 5.14 -13.41 21.48
N SER A 78 4.13 -13.08 20.68
CA SER A 78 4.08 -13.37 19.24
C SER A 78 5.28 -12.78 18.48
N VAL A 79 5.66 -11.54 18.78
CA VAL A 79 6.82 -10.88 18.17
C VAL A 79 8.13 -11.58 18.52
N ALA A 80 8.33 -11.97 19.78
CA ALA A 80 9.53 -12.69 20.20
C ALA A 80 9.63 -14.07 19.53
N GLN A 81 8.51 -14.80 19.48
CA GLN A 81 8.42 -16.09 18.79
C GLN A 81 8.69 -15.96 17.29
N LEU A 82 8.21 -14.89 16.62
CA LEU A 82 8.53 -14.63 15.21
C LEU A 82 10.03 -14.39 15.00
N LEU A 83 10.70 -13.63 15.87
CA LEU A 83 12.14 -13.41 15.77
C LEU A 83 12.95 -14.71 15.91
N GLU A 84 12.50 -15.63 16.77
CA GLU A 84 13.10 -16.96 16.93
C GLU A 84 13.00 -17.81 15.65
N LEU A 85 11.91 -17.66 14.87
CA LEU A 85 11.74 -18.35 13.58
C LEU A 85 12.68 -17.82 12.49
N LEU A 86 13.13 -16.56 12.61
CA LEU A 86 13.90 -15.87 11.57
C LEU A 86 15.41 -15.90 11.80
N VAL A 87 15.86 -15.91 13.06
CA VAL A 87 17.28 -15.81 13.40
C VAL A 87 17.77 -17.12 14.02
N PRO A 88 18.54 -17.93 13.26
CA PRO A 88 19.20 -19.11 13.82
C PRO A 88 20.09 -18.72 15.01
N GLY A 89 19.70 -19.11 16.23
CA GLY A 89 20.45 -18.83 17.47
C GLY A 89 19.80 -17.87 18.48
N VAL A 90 18.66 -17.23 18.16
CA VAL A 90 17.86 -16.47 19.15
C VAL A 90 17.11 -17.41 20.12
N ALA A 91 16.99 -18.69 19.80
CA ALA A 91 16.41 -19.77 20.60
C ALA A 91 17.14 -20.10 21.93
N GLY A 92 17.92 -19.16 22.47
CA GLY A 92 18.87 -19.36 23.57
C GLY A 92 18.58 -18.59 24.86
N GLN A 93 17.34 -18.15 25.14
CA GLN A 93 16.98 -17.69 26.49
C GLN A 93 15.80 -18.39 27.16
N GLN A 94 14.95 -19.15 26.43
CA GLN A 94 13.96 -20.04 27.06
C GLN A 94 13.81 -21.36 26.28
N GLY A 95 14.68 -22.32 26.62
CA GLY A 95 14.48 -23.78 26.55
C GLY A 95 13.78 -24.40 25.34
N GLY A 96 14.56 -24.98 24.41
CA GLY A 96 14.07 -25.99 23.48
C GLY A 96 15.05 -26.29 22.35
N GLY A 97 15.90 -27.32 22.52
CA GLY A 97 16.89 -27.72 21.53
C GLY A 97 16.26 -28.24 20.22
N GLY A 98 16.28 -27.41 19.19
CA GLY A 98 16.04 -27.79 17.80
C GLY A 98 17.16 -27.22 16.94
N GLY A 99 17.81 -28.06 16.11
CA GLY A 99 18.84 -27.60 15.18
C GLY A 99 18.33 -26.48 14.27
N ALA A 100 19.23 -25.62 13.78
CA ALA A 100 18.92 -24.48 12.94
C ALA A 100 18.07 -24.92 11.72
N LYS A 101 16.74 -24.70 11.78
CA LYS A 101 15.88 -24.81 10.62
C LYS A 101 16.18 -23.64 9.68
N ALA A 102 16.19 -23.92 8.38
CA ALA A 102 16.36 -22.87 7.39
C ALA A 102 15.15 -21.92 7.42
N ALA A 103 15.39 -20.61 7.26
CA ALA A 103 14.32 -19.62 7.32
C ALA A 103 13.23 -19.88 6.25
N PRO A 104 11.95 -19.65 6.57
CA PRO A 104 10.86 -19.81 5.62
C PRO A 104 10.96 -18.80 4.47
N ASP A 105 10.48 -19.21 3.30
CA ASP A 105 10.40 -18.34 2.12
C ASP A 105 9.14 -17.47 2.13
N VAL A 106 8.09 -17.91 2.82
CA VAL A 106 6.82 -17.19 3.02
C VAL A 106 6.13 -17.66 4.29
N PHE A 107 5.44 -16.76 4.98
CA PHE A 107 4.54 -17.10 6.07
C PHE A 107 3.09 -17.20 5.57
N LEU A 108 2.44 -18.33 5.85
CA LEU A 108 0.99 -18.45 5.76
C LEU A 108 0.41 -17.94 7.08
N ASN A 109 -0.01 -16.68 7.11
CA ASN A 109 -0.56 -16.08 8.32
C ASN A 109 -2.04 -16.42 8.49
N LEU A 110 -2.36 -17.23 9.51
CA LEU A 110 -3.71 -17.58 9.94
C LEU A 110 -4.02 -17.06 11.35
N CYS A 111 -3.17 -16.18 11.90
CA CYS A 111 -3.49 -15.43 13.12
C CYS A 111 -4.56 -14.39 12.81
N ASP A 112 -5.72 -14.53 13.45
CA ASP A 112 -6.97 -13.79 13.18
C ASP A 112 -7.43 -12.94 14.39
N GLY A 113 -6.63 -12.84 15.45
CA GLY A 113 -6.98 -12.04 16.62
C GLY A 113 -7.11 -10.54 16.31
N ALA A 114 -8.19 -9.92 16.79
CA ALA A 114 -8.36 -8.47 16.74
C ALA A 114 -7.42 -7.75 17.74
N TRP A 115 -7.26 -6.44 17.59
CA TRP A 115 -6.43 -5.62 18.48
C TRP A 115 -6.76 -5.81 19.97
N ASP A 116 -8.03 -5.87 20.32
CA ASP A 116 -8.55 -5.94 21.70
C ASP A 116 -8.79 -7.37 22.22
N GLU A 117 -8.52 -8.40 21.42
CA GLU A 117 -8.64 -9.81 21.83
C GLU A 117 -7.41 -10.33 22.61
N ASP A 118 -7.47 -11.55 23.11
CA ASP A 118 -6.34 -12.27 23.73
C ASP A 118 -5.84 -13.43 22.83
N ARG A 119 -5.98 -13.25 21.51
CA ARG A 119 -5.45 -14.15 20.46
C ARG A 119 -4.46 -13.39 19.59
N ALA A 120 -3.45 -14.09 19.10
CA ALA A 120 -2.47 -13.46 18.24
C ALA A 120 -3.11 -13.06 16.89
N GLY A 121 -2.75 -11.89 16.36
CA GLY A 121 -3.32 -11.40 15.09
C GLY A 121 -2.69 -10.10 14.61
N LYS A 122 -3.30 -8.94 14.91
CA LYS A 122 -2.81 -7.63 14.40
C LYS A 122 -1.32 -7.40 14.66
N GLU A 123 -0.83 -7.71 15.85
CA GLU A 123 0.59 -7.52 16.20
C GLU A 123 1.55 -8.47 15.46
N VAL A 124 1.07 -9.64 15.02
CA VAL A 124 1.82 -10.56 14.14
C VAL A 124 2.03 -9.90 12.79
N ILE A 125 0.99 -9.27 12.25
CA ILE A 125 1.04 -8.58 10.94
C ILE A 125 1.98 -7.38 11.01
N GLU A 126 1.85 -6.55 12.05
CA GLU A 126 2.74 -5.40 12.25
C GLU A 126 4.21 -5.83 12.40
N ALA A 127 4.47 -6.96 13.07
CA ALA A 127 5.81 -7.52 13.18
C ALA A 127 6.34 -8.03 11.83
N LEU A 128 5.54 -8.78 11.06
CA LEU A 128 5.91 -9.26 9.73
C LEU A 128 6.21 -8.11 8.77
N GLU A 129 5.43 -7.03 8.80
CA GLU A 129 5.69 -5.81 8.02
C GLU A 129 6.98 -5.12 8.45
N ARG A 130 7.17 -4.93 9.76
CA ARG A 130 8.37 -4.28 10.30
C ARG A 130 9.65 -5.06 9.98
N LEU A 131 9.56 -6.38 9.95
CA LEU A 131 10.66 -7.28 9.59
C LEU A 131 10.82 -7.45 8.08
N ASN A 132 9.95 -6.82 7.28
CA ASN A 132 9.89 -6.95 5.83
C ASN A 132 9.87 -8.41 5.39
N MET A 133 9.00 -9.23 6.01
CA MET A 133 8.85 -10.64 5.62
C MET A 133 7.78 -10.81 4.54
N PRO A 134 7.90 -11.80 3.65
CA PRO A 134 6.80 -12.23 2.78
C PRO A 134 5.75 -12.99 3.60
N TYR A 135 4.49 -12.54 3.57
CA TYR A 135 3.38 -13.19 4.25
C TYR A 135 2.06 -13.06 3.46
N THR A 136 1.15 -14.01 3.67
CA THR A 136 -0.20 -14.03 3.11
C THR A 136 -1.20 -13.27 3.99
N GLY A 137 -2.34 -12.88 3.43
CA GLY A 137 -3.38 -12.16 4.15
C GLY A 137 -3.19 -10.65 4.14
N ALA A 138 -4.07 -9.96 4.86
CA ALA A 138 -4.15 -8.52 4.90
C ALA A 138 -2.93 -7.87 5.57
N ASN A 139 -2.60 -6.67 5.13
CA ASN A 139 -1.66 -5.78 5.81
C ASN A 139 -2.33 -5.07 7.00
N ALA A 140 -1.56 -4.42 7.87
CA ALA A 140 -2.07 -3.81 9.10
C ALA A 140 -3.16 -2.76 8.84
N ALA A 141 -3.11 -2.08 7.69
CA ALA A 141 -4.10 -1.09 7.26
C ALA A 141 -5.42 -1.72 6.78
N PHE A 142 -5.37 -2.87 6.11
CA PHE A 142 -6.56 -3.56 5.60
C PHE A 142 -7.12 -4.59 6.59
N TYR A 143 -6.32 -5.10 7.53
CA TYR A 143 -6.69 -6.22 8.40
C TYR A 143 -7.89 -5.94 9.30
N GLU A 144 -8.00 -4.71 9.82
CA GLU A 144 -9.06 -4.34 10.75
C GLU A 144 -9.67 -2.97 10.40
N PRO A 145 -10.34 -2.81 9.24
CA PRO A 145 -11.01 -1.56 8.93
C PRO A 145 -12.20 -1.40 9.88
N SER A 146 -12.43 -0.19 10.40
CA SER A 146 -13.66 0.04 11.16
C SER A 146 -14.88 -0.12 10.23
N LYS A 147 -16.02 -0.55 10.78
CA LYS A 147 -17.26 -0.64 9.98
C LYS A 147 -17.69 0.71 9.41
N ILE A 148 -17.26 1.83 10.02
CA ILE A 148 -17.50 3.18 9.50
C ILE A 148 -16.64 3.44 8.27
N GLU A 149 -15.35 3.11 8.30
CA GLU A 149 -14.44 3.25 7.16
C GLU A 149 -14.89 2.37 6.00
N MET A 150 -15.28 1.12 6.25
CA MET A 150 -15.85 0.23 5.23
C MET A 150 -17.05 0.87 4.54
N LYS A 151 -17.96 1.46 5.32
CA LYS A 151 -19.17 2.09 4.78
C LYS A 151 -18.90 3.33 3.97
N MET A 152 -18.00 4.19 4.47
CA MET A 152 -17.58 5.38 3.74
C MET A 152 -16.94 4.98 2.41
N ALA A 153 -16.00 4.02 2.43
CA ALA A 153 -15.32 3.52 1.25
C ALA A 153 -16.31 2.94 0.23
N ALA A 154 -17.18 2.02 0.67
CA ALA A 154 -18.20 1.40 -0.17
C ALA A 154 -19.14 2.43 -0.83
N HIS A 155 -19.59 3.43 -0.08
CA HIS A 155 -20.46 4.49 -0.60
C HIS A 155 -19.82 5.27 -1.75
N TYR A 156 -18.55 5.68 -1.60
CA TYR A 156 -17.84 6.42 -2.65
C TYR A 156 -17.49 5.56 -3.88
N TYR A 157 -17.52 4.23 -3.74
CA TYR A 157 -17.40 3.27 -4.83
C TYR A 157 -18.74 2.82 -5.42
N GLY A 158 -19.86 3.42 -4.97
CA GLY A 158 -21.19 3.12 -5.51
C GLY A 158 -21.82 1.83 -4.98
N VAL A 159 -21.21 1.18 -3.98
CA VAL A 159 -21.79 0.03 -3.29
C VAL A 159 -22.69 0.52 -2.17
N LYS A 160 -23.98 0.13 -2.18
CA LYS A 160 -24.92 0.57 -1.15
C LYS A 160 -24.53 -0.02 0.20
N VAL A 161 -24.83 0.72 1.27
CA VAL A 161 -24.69 0.28 2.65
C VAL A 161 -25.98 0.59 3.41
N PRO A 162 -26.34 -0.17 4.44
CA PRO A 162 -27.49 0.16 5.28
C PRO A 162 -27.31 1.56 5.89
N ALA A 163 -28.39 2.34 5.98
CA ALA A 163 -28.37 3.60 6.72
C ALA A 163 -28.03 3.31 8.19
N TRP A 164 -27.24 4.18 8.82
CA TRP A 164 -26.59 3.86 10.09
C TRP A 164 -26.35 5.08 10.97
N VAL A 165 -26.19 4.83 12.27
CA VAL A 165 -25.73 5.79 13.28
C VAL A 165 -24.72 5.11 14.20
N HIS A 166 -23.59 5.76 14.45
CA HIS A 166 -22.63 5.33 15.46
C HIS A 166 -22.86 6.09 16.77
N ILE A 167 -23.09 5.35 17.85
CA ILE A 167 -23.34 5.86 19.19
C ILE A 167 -22.16 5.50 20.08
N GLN A 168 -21.58 6.48 20.76
CA GLN A 168 -20.45 6.29 21.68
C GLN A 168 -20.66 7.10 22.97
N PRO A 169 -19.95 6.77 24.07
CA PRO A 169 -19.90 7.62 25.25
C PRO A 169 -19.38 9.02 24.91
N GLY A 170 -19.96 10.05 25.52
CA GLY A 170 -19.55 11.42 25.28
C GLY A 170 -20.49 12.43 25.92
N VAL A 171 -20.12 13.71 25.82
CA VAL A 171 -20.92 14.83 26.32
C VAL A 171 -21.61 15.59 25.18
N GLY A 172 -22.80 16.11 25.46
CA GLY A 172 -23.60 16.87 24.50
C GLY A 172 -23.98 16.03 23.27
N ARG A 173 -23.80 16.59 22.07
CA ARG A 173 -24.17 15.95 20.79
C ARG A 173 -23.36 14.69 20.42
N ARG A 174 -22.38 14.30 21.22
CA ARG A 174 -21.62 13.05 21.04
C ARG A 174 -21.98 11.97 22.06
N GLY A 175 -22.94 12.23 22.94
CA GLY A 175 -23.37 11.28 23.97
C GLY A 175 -24.41 10.28 23.47
N VAL A 176 -24.65 9.25 24.29
CA VAL A 176 -25.59 8.15 23.99
C VAL A 176 -27.01 8.66 23.71
N GLU A 177 -27.53 9.59 24.52
CA GLU A 177 -28.89 10.10 24.34
C GLU A 177 -29.05 10.85 23.02
N ALA A 178 -28.08 11.69 22.64
CA ALA A 178 -28.10 12.39 21.36
C ALA A 178 -28.02 11.41 20.17
N GLY A 179 -27.27 10.31 20.32
CA GLY A 179 -27.23 9.22 19.34
C GLY A 179 -28.58 8.52 19.18
N LEU A 180 -29.24 8.20 20.30
CA LEU A 180 -30.59 7.62 20.31
C LEU A 180 -31.63 8.57 19.70
N GLU A 181 -31.59 9.86 20.02
CA GLU A 181 -32.43 10.89 19.40
C GLU A 181 -32.22 10.93 17.89
N SER A 182 -30.98 10.86 17.42
CA SER A 182 -30.67 10.82 15.98
C SER A 182 -31.24 9.58 15.29
N VAL A 183 -31.16 8.40 15.92
CA VAL A 183 -31.74 7.16 15.39
C VAL A 183 -33.27 7.27 15.31
N LEU A 184 -33.90 7.80 16.36
CA LEU A 184 -35.35 7.84 16.52
C LEU A 184 -36.01 9.05 15.82
N ALA A 185 -35.22 9.96 15.23
CA ALA A 185 -35.74 11.06 14.45
C ALA A 185 -36.57 10.56 13.24
N PRO A 186 -37.46 11.39 12.67
CA PRO A 186 -38.13 11.04 11.43
C PRO A 186 -37.11 10.78 10.30
N PRO A 187 -37.35 9.82 9.37
CA PRO A 187 -36.45 9.59 8.24
C PRO A 187 -36.21 10.84 7.37
N SER A 188 -37.18 11.75 7.30
CA SER A 188 -37.02 13.06 6.63
C SER A 188 -35.96 13.96 7.24
N HIS A 189 -35.49 13.64 8.45
CA HIS A 189 -34.43 14.34 9.19
C HIS A 189 -33.22 13.42 9.44
N GLY A 190 -33.12 12.28 8.73
CA GLY A 190 -31.99 11.37 8.82
C GLY A 190 -32.10 10.25 9.87
N GLY A 191 -33.26 10.08 10.51
CA GLY A 191 -33.47 8.93 11.40
C GLY A 191 -33.70 7.61 10.67
N LEU A 192 -33.56 6.50 11.39
CA LEU A 192 -33.54 5.14 10.84
C LEU A 192 -34.92 4.46 10.92
N ARG A 193 -35.19 3.54 10.01
CA ARG A 193 -36.43 2.74 9.98
C ARG A 193 -36.24 1.35 10.58
N PHE A 194 -37.11 0.99 11.51
CA PHE A 194 -37.17 -0.36 12.08
C PHE A 194 -37.59 -1.41 11.03
N PRO A 195 -37.15 -2.68 11.17
CA PRO A 195 -36.24 -3.18 12.21
C PRO A 195 -34.80 -2.65 12.06
N LEU A 196 -34.10 -2.53 13.19
CA LEU A 196 -32.70 -2.10 13.23
C LEU A 196 -31.82 -3.24 13.73
N ILE A 197 -30.55 -3.24 13.37
CA ILE A 197 -29.53 -4.12 13.94
C ILE A 197 -28.52 -3.29 14.71
N VAL A 198 -28.27 -3.67 15.97
CA VAL A 198 -27.31 -3.01 16.87
C VAL A 198 -26.13 -3.94 17.05
N LYS A 199 -24.94 -3.48 16.67
CA LYS A 199 -23.73 -4.32 16.64
C LYS A 199 -22.49 -3.58 17.13
N HIS A 200 -21.47 -4.37 17.47
CA HIS A 200 -20.16 -3.87 17.84
C HIS A 200 -19.53 -3.04 16.68
N PRO A 201 -19.01 -1.82 16.93
CA PRO A 201 -18.42 -0.96 15.90
C PRO A 201 -17.27 -1.60 15.10
N SER A 202 -16.44 -2.42 15.75
CA SER A 202 -15.28 -3.09 15.15
C SER A 202 -15.20 -4.61 15.42
N GLY A 203 -16.27 -5.24 15.92
CA GLY A 203 -16.22 -6.68 16.29
C GLY A 203 -16.23 -7.64 15.10
N TYR A 204 -15.58 -8.80 15.26
CA TYR A 204 -15.52 -9.91 14.30
C TYR A 204 -16.23 -11.15 14.84
N GLY A 205 -16.36 -12.19 14.02
CA GLY A 205 -16.81 -13.50 14.53
C GLY A 205 -18.25 -13.52 15.06
N SER A 206 -19.05 -12.49 14.82
CA SER A 206 -20.36 -12.29 15.50
C SER A 206 -20.24 -12.14 17.03
N VAL A 207 -19.07 -11.77 17.56
CA VAL A 207 -18.89 -11.47 18.98
C VAL A 207 -19.80 -10.31 19.39
N GLY A 208 -20.54 -10.50 20.49
CA GLY A 208 -21.52 -9.53 20.97
C GLY A 208 -22.84 -9.49 20.19
N MET A 209 -23.02 -10.35 19.18
CA MET A 209 -24.27 -10.49 18.44
C MET A 209 -25.13 -11.63 19.00
N SER A 210 -26.38 -11.31 19.33
CA SER A 210 -27.43 -12.26 19.73
C SER A 210 -28.71 -11.98 18.93
N LYS A 211 -29.76 -12.79 19.12
CA LYS A 211 -31.07 -12.51 18.52
C LYS A 211 -31.62 -11.13 18.91
N ASP A 212 -31.33 -10.69 20.14
CA ASP A 212 -31.75 -9.38 20.66
C ASP A 212 -31.02 -8.19 19.99
N SER A 213 -29.97 -8.47 19.20
CA SER A 213 -29.28 -7.46 18.40
C SER A 213 -30.17 -6.90 17.29
N LYS A 214 -31.18 -7.65 16.86
CA LYS A 214 -32.21 -7.16 15.95
C LYS A 214 -33.38 -6.58 16.73
N VAL A 215 -33.50 -5.27 16.72
CA VAL A 215 -34.49 -4.52 17.50
C VAL A 215 -35.63 -4.04 16.61
N HIS A 216 -36.85 -4.10 17.12
CA HIS A 216 -38.08 -3.78 16.40
C HIS A 216 -38.76 -2.49 16.91
N ASN A 217 -38.29 -1.95 18.03
CA ASN A 217 -38.84 -0.73 18.62
C ASN A 217 -37.81 0.02 19.46
N ALA A 218 -38.19 1.22 19.90
CA ALA A 218 -37.33 2.13 20.65
C ALA A 218 -36.95 1.64 22.06
N GLU A 219 -37.73 0.75 22.66
CA GLU A 219 -37.42 0.16 23.97
C GLU A 219 -36.28 -0.85 23.84
N GLN A 220 -36.42 -1.79 22.90
CA GLN A 220 -35.40 -2.78 22.56
C GLN A 220 -34.10 -2.10 22.11
N LEU A 221 -34.19 -1.03 21.29
CA LEU A 221 -33.04 -0.25 20.86
C LEU A 221 -32.24 0.30 22.05
N ARG A 222 -32.90 0.91 23.04
CA ARG A 222 -32.21 1.50 24.20
C ARG A 222 -31.48 0.45 25.02
N VAL A 223 -32.11 -0.70 25.25
CA VAL A 223 -31.51 -1.82 25.99
C VAL A 223 -30.27 -2.33 25.26
N GLN A 224 -30.39 -2.59 23.96
CA GLN A 224 -29.30 -3.16 23.19
C GLN A 224 -28.15 -2.17 22.96
N VAL A 225 -28.44 -0.88 22.74
CA VAL A 225 -27.40 0.17 22.67
C VAL A 225 -26.66 0.29 23.99
N ALA A 226 -27.36 0.30 25.13
CA ALA A 226 -26.73 0.35 26.44
C ALA A 226 -25.82 -0.87 26.68
N HIS A 227 -26.28 -2.07 26.31
CA HIS A 227 -25.47 -3.29 26.38
C HIS A 227 -24.18 -3.15 25.54
N CYS A 228 -24.32 -2.81 24.26
CA CYS A 228 -23.19 -2.71 23.33
C CYS A 228 -22.19 -1.61 23.76
N VAL A 229 -22.66 -0.45 24.19
CA VAL A 229 -21.80 0.64 24.71
C VAL A 229 -21.05 0.22 25.98
N ASN A 230 -21.71 -0.47 26.91
CA ASN A 230 -21.07 -0.92 28.16
C ASN A 230 -20.06 -2.03 27.93
N SER A 231 -20.28 -2.89 26.93
CA SER A 231 -19.40 -4.01 26.60
C SER A 231 -18.23 -3.62 25.71
N PHE A 232 -18.44 -2.69 24.76
CA PHE A 232 -17.51 -2.46 23.64
C PHE A 232 -17.13 -0.99 23.43
N GLY A 233 -17.59 -0.08 24.30
CA GLY A 233 -17.29 1.35 24.21
C GLY A 233 -18.04 2.09 23.10
N GLY A 234 -18.94 1.43 22.37
CA GLY A 234 -19.76 2.03 21.33
C GLY A 234 -20.76 1.05 20.73
N ALA A 235 -21.74 1.55 19.98
CA ALA A 235 -22.74 0.77 19.27
C ALA A 235 -22.95 1.33 17.85
N LEU A 236 -22.89 0.45 16.86
CA LEU A 236 -23.29 0.77 15.49
C LEU A 236 -24.73 0.30 15.29
N VAL A 237 -25.64 1.23 15.02
CA VAL A 237 -27.06 0.96 14.76
C VAL A 237 -27.31 1.12 13.28
N GLU A 238 -27.91 0.12 12.64
CA GLU A 238 -28.18 0.12 11.19
C GLU A 238 -29.62 -0.27 10.89
N GLU A 239 -30.16 0.21 9.77
CA GLU A 239 -31.37 -0.37 9.21
C GLU A 239 -31.14 -1.84 8.85
N PHE A 240 -32.00 -2.73 9.33
CA PHE A 240 -31.91 -4.13 8.97
C PHE A 240 -32.43 -4.33 7.55
N ILE A 241 -31.55 -4.69 6.63
CA ILE A 241 -31.92 -5.02 5.25
C ILE A 241 -32.56 -6.41 5.25
N GLY A 242 -33.86 -6.47 4.98
CA GLY A 242 -34.55 -7.74 4.76
C GLY A 242 -34.16 -8.35 3.41
N GLY A 243 -34.30 -9.68 3.27
CA GLY A 243 -34.01 -10.38 2.02
C GLY A 243 -32.96 -11.47 2.18
N ARG A 244 -32.21 -11.74 1.11
CA ARG A 244 -31.25 -12.85 1.03
C ARG A 244 -29.86 -12.38 1.44
N GLU A 245 -29.11 -13.22 2.14
CA GLU A 245 -27.73 -12.93 2.54
C GLU A 245 -26.75 -13.70 1.65
N PHE A 246 -25.76 -13.00 1.11
CA PHE A 246 -24.75 -13.56 0.23
C PHE A 246 -23.35 -13.27 0.75
N THR A 247 -22.44 -14.15 0.40
CA THR A 247 -21.03 -14.04 0.72
C THR A 247 -20.22 -14.25 -0.55
N VAL A 248 -19.21 -13.41 -0.76
CA VAL A 248 -18.31 -13.45 -1.93
C VAL A 248 -16.87 -13.40 -1.45
N LEU A 249 -16.07 -14.40 -1.81
CA LEU A 249 -14.62 -14.40 -1.60
C LEU A 249 -13.96 -13.60 -2.73
N VAL A 250 -13.09 -12.66 -2.36
CA VAL A 250 -12.25 -11.90 -3.29
C VAL A 250 -10.81 -12.26 -3.01
N VAL A 251 -10.08 -12.64 -4.06
CA VAL A 251 -8.67 -12.99 -4.01
C VAL A 251 -7.93 -12.05 -4.95
N GLU A 252 -6.82 -11.52 -4.47
CA GLU A 252 -5.92 -10.73 -5.27
C GLU A 252 -5.04 -11.67 -6.11
N GLU A 253 -5.09 -11.51 -7.44
CA GLU A 253 -4.34 -12.31 -8.40
C GLU A 253 -3.33 -11.46 -9.17
N PRO A 254 -2.19 -12.04 -9.61
CA PRO A 254 -1.24 -11.34 -10.48
C PRO A 254 -1.92 -10.74 -11.71
N GLY A 255 -1.73 -9.44 -11.93
CA GLY A 255 -2.30 -8.71 -13.06
C GLY A 255 -1.57 -9.00 -14.37
N PRO A 256 -2.24 -8.80 -15.54
CA PRO A 256 -1.67 -9.04 -16.86
C PRO A 256 -0.44 -8.17 -17.18
N ALA A 257 -0.26 -7.05 -16.46
CA ALA A 257 0.86 -6.12 -16.62
C ALA A 257 2.01 -6.32 -15.61
N ALA A 258 2.08 -7.46 -14.91
CA ALA A 258 3.21 -7.77 -14.03
C ALA A 258 4.59 -7.77 -14.74
N GLY A 259 4.61 -7.65 -16.08
CA GLY A 259 5.82 -7.45 -16.90
C GLY A 259 5.89 -6.13 -17.69
N ASP A 260 4.87 -5.26 -17.66
CA ASP A 260 4.85 -4.02 -18.48
C ASP A 260 4.95 -2.77 -17.59
N CYS A 261 6.08 -2.08 -17.67
CA CYS A 261 6.42 -0.90 -16.87
C CYS A 261 5.71 0.38 -17.37
N GLY A 262 4.38 0.38 -17.38
CA GLY A 262 3.57 1.57 -17.66
C GLY A 262 3.67 2.67 -16.60
N ASP A 263 3.00 3.81 -16.83
CA ASP A 263 2.93 5.00 -15.95
C ASP A 263 2.05 4.79 -14.69
N THR A 264 1.90 3.57 -14.23
CA THR A 264 0.99 3.20 -13.14
C THR A 264 1.76 2.65 -11.93
N ASP A 265 1.23 2.84 -10.73
CA ASP A 265 1.79 2.23 -9.51
C ASP A 265 1.71 0.70 -9.64
N PRO A 266 2.83 -0.03 -9.66
CA PRO A 266 2.81 -1.49 -9.74
C PRO A 266 2.23 -2.14 -8.49
N ASP A 267 2.14 -1.47 -7.33
CA ASP A 267 1.31 -2.00 -6.23
C ASP A 267 -0.18 -2.07 -6.65
N LEU A 268 -0.63 -1.21 -7.57
CA LEU A 268 -2.00 -1.14 -8.09
C LEU A 268 -2.21 -1.89 -9.41
N THR A 269 -1.16 -2.14 -10.21
CA THR A 269 -1.29 -2.81 -11.52
C THR A 269 -0.62 -4.18 -11.62
N SER A 270 0.21 -4.56 -10.65
CA SER A 270 0.76 -5.92 -10.60
C SER A 270 -0.26 -6.93 -10.08
N PHE A 271 -1.38 -6.46 -9.53
CA PHE A 271 -2.41 -7.31 -8.95
C PHE A 271 -3.80 -6.79 -9.26
N HIS A 272 -4.77 -7.69 -9.35
CA HIS A 272 -6.18 -7.35 -9.57
C HIS A 272 -7.09 -8.24 -8.72
N PRO A 273 -8.23 -7.72 -8.25
CA PRO A 273 -9.17 -8.48 -7.45
C PRO A 273 -10.03 -9.39 -8.34
N VAL A 274 -10.01 -10.69 -8.05
CA VAL A 274 -10.87 -11.69 -8.65
C VAL A 274 -11.92 -12.11 -7.61
N ALA A 275 -13.18 -11.94 -7.95
CA ALA A 275 -14.31 -12.32 -7.09
C ALA A 275 -14.84 -13.69 -7.53
N TYR A 276 -14.83 -14.64 -6.60
CA TYR A 276 -15.22 -16.02 -6.85
C TYR A 276 -16.76 -16.16 -6.79
N THR A 277 -17.25 -17.39 -7.00
CA THR A 277 -18.68 -17.71 -7.00
C THR A 277 -19.39 -17.21 -5.73
N PRO A 278 -20.37 -16.31 -5.83
CA PRO A 278 -21.19 -15.90 -4.69
C PRO A 278 -21.99 -17.07 -4.14
N VAL A 279 -22.11 -17.14 -2.82
CA VAL A 279 -22.92 -18.16 -2.13
C VAL A 279 -23.92 -17.50 -1.20
N GLU A 280 -25.15 -17.97 -1.24
CA GLU A 280 -26.23 -17.57 -0.34
C GLU A 280 -26.11 -18.32 0.99
N CYS A 281 -26.25 -17.60 2.10
CA CYS A 281 -26.49 -18.18 3.41
C CYS A 281 -28.00 -18.41 3.57
N ALA A 282 -28.41 -19.67 3.55
CA ALA A 282 -29.80 -20.05 3.81
C ALA A 282 -29.98 -20.38 5.29
N PHE A 283 -30.79 -19.57 5.98
CA PHE A 283 -31.08 -19.69 7.40
C PHE A 283 -32.20 -20.70 7.70
N GLY A 284 -32.09 -21.39 8.82
CA GLY A 284 -33.12 -22.27 9.36
C GLY A 284 -34.38 -21.50 9.84
N PRO A 285 -35.46 -22.23 10.19
CA PRO A 285 -36.71 -21.60 10.64
C PRO A 285 -36.51 -20.70 11.86
N GLY A 286 -36.98 -19.44 11.76
CA GLY A 286 -36.91 -18.47 12.85
C GLY A 286 -35.60 -17.67 12.90
N GLU A 287 -34.65 -17.96 12.01
CA GLU A 287 -33.41 -17.22 11.86
C GLU A 287 -33.41 -16.41 10.56
N ASP A 288 -32.88 -15.19 10.61
CA ASP A 288 -32.73 -14.38 9.41
C ASP A 288 -31.47 -13.50 9.41
N PHE A 289 -30.50 -13.76 10.28
CA PHE A 289 -29.15 -13.17 10.28
C PHE A 289 -28.16 -13.98 11.13
N LYS A 290 -26.85 -13.80 10.91
CA LYS A 290 -25.79 -14.46 11.68
C LYS A 290 -25.56 -13.79 13.04
N HIS A 291 -25.79 -14.55 14.12
CA HIS A 291 -25.39 -14.22 15.49
C HIS A 291 -24.33 -15.21 16.01
N PHE A 292 -23.82 -15.04 17.24
CA PHE A 292 -22.73 -15.87 17.74
C PHE A 292 -23.09 -17.37 17.79
N ASP A 293 -24.20 -17.71 18.44
CA ASP A 293 -24.58 -19.12 18.64
C ASP A 293 -24.82 -19.87 17.32
N ILE A 294 -25.51 -19.26 16.34
CA ILE A 294 -25.74 -19.91 15.04
C ILE A 294 -24.42 -20.14 14.30
N LYS A 295 -23.42 -19.28 14.50
CA LYS A 295 -22.11 -19.38 13.83
C LYS A 295 -21.15 -20.34 14.52
N TRP A 296 -21.20 -20.51 15.84
CA TRP A 296 -20.17 -21.27 16.57
C TRP A 296 -20.70 -22.47 17.36
N THR A 297 -22.02 -22.58 17.53
CA THR A 297 -22.64 -23.64 18.35
C THR A 297 -23.68 -24.44 17.56
N ASP A 298 -24.48 -23.78 16.73
CA ASP A 298 -25.54 -24.41 15.91
C ASP A 298 -25.32 -24.17 14.40
N TYR A 299 -24.08 -24.38 13.94
CA TYR A 299 -23.70 -24.14 12.54
C TYR A 299 -24.59 -24.90 11.55
N GLY A 300 -25.01 -26.12 11.91
CA GLY A 300 -25.84 -26.98 11.06
C GLY A 300 -27.25 -26.43 10.78
N SER A 301 -27.69 -25.39 11.50
CA SER A 301 -28.94 -24.68 11.19
C SER A 301 -28.83 -23.72 9.99
N MET A 302 -27.61 -23.47 9.50
CA MET A 302 -27.33 -22.74 8.26
C MET A 302 -26.92 -23.70 7.15
N SER A 303 -27.17 -23.30 5.91
CA SER A 303 -26.66 -24.01 4.73
C SER A 303 -26.19 -23.02 3.67
N TRP A 304 -25.22 -23.44 2.86
CA TRP A 304 -24.70 -22.65 1.76
C TRP A 304 -25.31 -23.10 0.44
N ARG A 305 -25.64 -22.14 -0.44
CA ARG A 305 -26.17 -22.42 -1.78
C ARG A 305 -25.46 -21.55 -2.81
N PRO A 306 -24.94 -22.08 -3.92
CA PRO A 306 -24.38 -21.26 -4.98
C PRO A 306 -25.44 -20.28 -5.53
N CYS A 307 -25.03 -19.05 -5.82
CA CYS A 307 -25.90 -18.13 -6.54
C CYS A 307 -26.02 -18.58 -8.00
N THR A 308 -27.19 -19.10 -8.37
CA THR A 308 -27.46 -19.65 -9.71
C THR A 308 -27.97 -18.62 -10.71
N ASP A 309 -28.37 -17.44 -10.25
CA ASP A 309 -28.78 -16.31 -11.10
C ASP A 309 -27.51 -15.61 -11.64
N PRO A 310 -27.25 -15.67 -12.96
CA PRO A 310 -26.03 -15.09 -13.53
C PRO A 310 -25.95 -13.58 -13.40
N GLU A 311 -27.07 -12.86 -13.50
CA GLU A 311 -27.09 -11.39 -13.43
C GLU A 311 -26.80 -10.95 -12.00
N LEU A 312 -27.48 -11.55 -11.01
CA LEU A 312 -27.22 -11.28 -9.61
C LEU A 312 -25.79 -11.67 -9.21
N SER A 313 -25.30 -12.81 -9.69
CA SER A 313 -23.94 -13.29 -9.43
C SER A 313 -22.90 -12.28 -9.90
N GLU A 314 -23.00 -11.77 -11.13
CA GLU A 314 -22.04 -10.77 -11.63
C GLU A 314 -22.15 -9.42 -10.91
N ARG A 315 -23.37 -9.00 -10.53
CA ARG A 315 -23.55 -7.78 -9.72
C ARG A 315 -22.93 -7.92 -8.32
N LEU A 316 -23.05 -9.08 -7.68
CA LEU A 316 -22.41 -9.38 -6.38
C LEU A 316 -20.88 -9.42 -6.51
N LYS A 317 -20.36 -10.06 -7.55
CA LYS A 317 -18.91 -10.08 -7.83
C LYS A 317 -18.36 -8.68 -8.09
N ALA A 318 -19.07 -7.85 -8.86
CA ALA A 318 -18.70 -6.46 -9.10
C ALA A 318 -18.65 -5.67 -7.79
N ALA A 319 -19.72 -5.73 -6.98
CA ALA A 319 -19.75 -5.08 -5.67
C ALA A 319 -18.64 -5.56 -4.72
N ALA A 320 -18.28 -6.85 -4.77
CA ALA A 320 -17.19 -7.41 -3.97
C ALA A 320 -15.81 -6.88 -4.41
N ARG A 321 -15.54 -6.84 -5.73
CA ARG A 321 -14.31 -6.25 -6.28
C ARG A 321 -14.21 -4.76 -5.93
N ASP A 322 -15.29 -4.01 -6.11
CA ASP A 322 -15.33 -2.58 -5.81
C ASP A 322 -15.13 -2.33 -4.32
N THR A 323 -15.76 -3.11 -3.44
CA THR A 323 -15.55 -3.04 -1.99
C THR A 323 -14.10 -3.32 -1.63
N PHE A 324 -13.52 -4.40 -2.18
CA PHE A 324 -12.12 -4.77 -1.94
C PHE A 324 -11.17 -3.64 -2.34
N LEU A 325 -11.36 -3.04 -3.52
CA LEU A 325 -10.58 -1.88 -3.97
C LEU A 325 -10.79 -0.65 -3.07
N ALA A 326 -12.04 -0.36 -2.69
CA ALA A 326 -12.40 0.77 -1.84
C ALA A 326 -11.69 0.71 -0.48
N THR A 327 -11.57 -0.49 0.08
CA THR A 327 -10.89 -0.74 1.36
C THR A 327 -9.40 -0.99 1.22
N ARG A 328 -8.82 -0.82 0.01
CA ARG A 328 -7.40 -1.11 -0.30
C ARG A 328 -7.01 -2.54 0.07
N GLY A 329 -7.86 -3.49 -0.32
CA GLY A 329 -7.71 -4.90 -0.01
C GLY A 329 -6.38 -5.46 -0.48
N ILE A 330 -5.83 -6.39 0.32
CA ILE A 330 -4.57 -7.08 0.05
C ILE A 330 -4.75 -8.58 0.27
N SER A 331 -4.17 -9.38 -0.64
CA SER A 331 -4.20 -10.85 -0.61
C SER A 331 -5.60 -11.44 -0.79
N TYR A 332 -6.46 -11.43 0.22
CA TYR A 332 -7.83 -11.93 0.11
C TYR A 332 -8.74 -11.35 1.19
N GLY A 333 -10.03 -11.38 0.94
CA GLY A 333 -11.05 -10.97 1.89
C GLY A 333 -12.44 -11.41 1.44
N ARG A 334 -13.35 -11.52 2.40
CA ARG A 334 -14.71 -12.00 2.15
C ARG A 334 -15.72 -10.89 2.37
N CYS A 335 -16.47 -10.53 1.33
CA CYS A 335 -17.55 -9.56 1.45
C CYS A 335 -18.86 -10.27 1.78
N ASP A 336 -19.57 -9.77 2.78
CA ASP A 336 -20.92 -10.22 3.14
C ASP A 336 -21.93 -9.13 2.72
N PHE A 337 -22.98 -9.56 2.02
CA PHE A 337 -23.99 -8.70 1.41
C PHE A 337 -25.40 -9.12 1.80
N ARG A 338 -26.32 -8.16 1.72
CA ARG A 338 -27.75 -8.46 1.62
C ARG A 338 -28.34 -7.95 0.34
N VAL A 339 -29.25 -8.73 -0.21
CA VAL A 339 -30.04 -8.41 -1.40
C VAL A 339 -31.48 -8.28 -0.98
N ASP A 340 -32.02 -7.07 -1.09
CA ASP A 340 -33.40 -6.81 -0.70
C ASP A 340 -34.42 -7.33 -1.72
N ALA A 341 -35.71 -7.12 -1.44
CA ALA A 341 -36.80 -7.56 -2.32
C ALA A 341 -36.83 -6.83 -3.68
N ALA A 342 -36.20 -5.66 -3.80
CA ALA A 342 -36.04 -4.93 -5.05
C ALA A 342 -34.80 -5.40 -5.84
N GLY A 343 -33.98 -6.28 -5.26
CA GLY A 343 -32.74 -6.76 -5.85
C GLY A 343 -31.56 -5.80 -5.63
N ASP A 344 -31.67 -4.85 -4.70
CA ASP A 344 -30.59 -3.93 -4.35
C ASP A 344 -29.56 -4.62 -3.42
N ILE A 345 -28.28 -4.45 -3.73
CA ILE A 345 -27.16 -5.06 -3.00
C ILE A 345 -26.62 -4.08 -1.97
N TYR A 346 -26.60 -4.50 -0.71
CA TYR A 346 -26.08 -3.75 0.43
C TYR A 346 -24.89 -4.47 1.05
N LEU A 347 -23.74 -3.82 1.11
CA LEU A 347 -22.58 -4.31 1.85
C LEU A 347 -22.87 -4.29 3.36
N LEU A 348 -22.73 -5.44 4.00
CA LEU A 348 -22.74 -5.55 5.46
C LEU A 348 -21.35 -5.26 6.03
N GLU A 349 -20.34 -5.97 5.51
CA GLU A 349 -18.94 -5.86 5.88
C GLU A 349 -18.04 -6.58 4.88
N ILE A 350 -16.75 -6.26 4.93
CA ILE A 350 -15.68 -7.09 4.37
C ILE A 350 -14.87 -7.68 5.54
N ASN A 351 -14.55 -8.97 5.45
CA ASN A 351 -13.78 -9.71 6.43
C ASN A 351 -12.41 -10.06 5.82
N PRO A 352 -11.36 -9.25 6.07
CA PRO A 352 -9.97 -9.62 5.79
C PRO A 352 -9.60 -10.84 6.63
N ASN A 353 -8.67 -11.67 6.14
CA ASN A 353 -8.24 -12.89 6.84
C ASN A 353 -9.43 -13.75 7.33
N CYS A 354 -10.49 -13.84 6.52
CA CYS A 354 -11.65 -14.64 6.87
C CYS A 354 -11.26 -16.11 7.08
N GLY A 355 -12.00 -16.82 7.96
CA GLY A 355 -11.85 -18.27 8.11
C GLY A 355 -11.88 -18.98 6.75
N VAL A 356 -10.83 -19.75 6.49
CA VAL A 356 -10.52 -20.43 5.23
C VAL A 356 -9.51 -21.55 5.51
N LEU A 357 -9.46 -22.56 4.64
CA LEU A 357 -8.60 -23.75 4.76
C LEU A 357 -9.00 -24.64 5.95
N ASP A 358 -10.29 -24.67 6.27
CA ASP A 358 -10.83 -25.55 7.31
C ASP A 358 -10.45 -27.03 7.08
N PRO A 359 -10.39 -27.85 8.14
CA PRO A 359 -10.21 -29.29 8.00
C PRO A 359 -11.20 -29.89 7.00
N PRO A 360 -10.79 -30.81 6.09
CA PRO A 360 -11.67 -31.36 5.05
C PRO A 360 -12.97 -31.98 5.58
N GLU A 361 -12.96 -32.47 6.82
CA GLU A 361 -14.13 -33.00 7.52
C GLU A 361 -15.25 -31.95 7.69
N ALA A 362 -14.90 -30.66 7.77
CA ALA A 362 -15.86 -29.56 7.88
C ALA A 362 -16.74 -29.47 6.62
N LEU A 363 -16.18 -29.70 5.43
CA LEU A 363 -16.96 -29.73 4.18
C LEU A 363 -17.93 -30.93 4.16
N LEU A 364 -17.49 -32.10 4.64
CA LEU A 364 -18.30 -33.32 4.68
C LEU A 364 -19.46 -33.24 5.68
N THR A 365 -19.26 -32.52 6.78
CA THR A 365 -20.24 -32.35 7.86
C THR A 365 -21.14 -31.13 7.66
N GLY A 366 -20.91 -30.34 6.60
CA GLY A 366 -21.66 -29.11 6.32
C GLY A 366 -21.30 -27.93 7.25
N CYS A 367 -20.19 -28.05 8.00
CA CYS A 367 -19.71 -27.06 8.96
C CYS A 367 -18.59 -26.16 8.40
N ALA A 368 -18.17 -26.37 7.15
CA ALA A 368 -17.12 -25.56 6.52
C ALA A 368 -17.51 -24.09 6.42
N SER A 369 -16.52 -23.22 6.60
CA SER A 369 -16.58 -21.80 6.34
C SER A 369 -17.12 -21.54 4.94
N SER A 370 -17.76 -20.38 4.79
CA SER A 370 -18.22 -19.93 3.47
C SER A 370 -17.09 -19.85 2.45
N ALA A 371 -15.86 -19.52 2.86
CA ALA A 371 -14.73 -19.41 1.94
C ALA A 371 -14.33 -20.79 1.41
N ASP A 372 -14.22 -21.79 2.29
CA ASP A 372 -13.95 -23.18 1.90
C ASP A 372 -15.06 -23.77 1.02
N TYR A 373 -16.32 -23.46 1.34
CA TYR A 373 -17.43 -23.85 0.48
C TYR A 373 -17.31 -23.23 -0.92
N ILE A 374 -17.04 -21.92 -1.03
CA ILE A 374 -16.81 -21.25 -2.32
C ILE A 374 -15.67 -21.91 -3.11
N LEU A 375 -14.52 -22.16 -2.47
CA LEU A 375 -13.35 -22.80 -3.08
C LEU A 375 -13.63 -24.24 -3.53
N SER A 376 -14.64 -24.91 -2.96
CA SER A 376 -15.04 -26.25 -3.37
C SER A 376 -15.90 -26.29 -4.65
N LEU A 377 -16.46 -25.16 -5.08
CA LEU A 377 -17.44 -25.10 -6.19
C LEU A 377 -16.79 -25.07 -7.58
N ASP A 378 -15.57 -24.54 -7.69
CA ASP A 378 -14.92 -24.26 -8.97
C ASP A 378 -13.58 -25.00 -9.07
N PRO A 379 -13.40 -25.90 -10.06
CA PRO A 379 -12.14 -26.61 -10.25
C PRO A 379 -10.97 -25.68 -10.62
N GLU A 380 -11.21 -24.49 -11.19
CA GLU A 380 -10.16 -23.52 -11.51
C GLU A 380 -9.79 -22.67 -10.30
N HIS A 381 -10.78 -22.22 -9.53
CA HIS A 381 -10.61 -21.40 -8.32
C HIS A 381 -10.71 -22.21 -7.02
N ASN A 382 -9.97 -23.32 -6.95
CA ASN A 382 -9.98 -24.24 -5.81
C ASN A 382 -8.93 -23.88 -4.72
N HIS A 383 -8.93 -24.60 -3.58
CA HIS A 383 -7.96 -24.40 -2.48
C HIS A 383 -6.49 -24.45 -2.92
N ALA A 384 -6.15 -25.35 -3.83
CA ALA A 384 -4.78 -25.52 -4.30
C ALA A 384 -4.34 -24.33 -5.19
N HIS A 385 -5.26 -23.80 -6.00
CA HIS A 385 -5.07 -22.55 -6.75
C HIS A 385 -4.98 -21.36 -5.79
N PHE A 386 -5.89 -21.25 -4.82
CA PHE A 386 -5.89 -20.20 -3.80
C PHE A 386 -4.55 -20.10 -3.07
N LEU A 387 -4.02 -21.21 -2.55
CA LEU A 387 -2.70 -21.25 -1.90
C LEU A 387 -1.58 -20.77 -2.83
N ALA A 388 -1.55 -21.28 -4.07
CA ALA A 388 -0.56 -20.88 -5.06
C ALA A 388 -0.61 -19.38 -5.35
N THR A 389 -1.81 -18.82 -5.51
CA THR A 389 -2.05 -17.40 -5.77
C THR A 389 -1.60 -16.53 -4.61
N ILE A 390 -2.03 -16.81 -3.36
CA ILE A 390 -1.67 -15.96 -2.22
C ILE A 390 -0.18 -16.01 -1.89
N PHE A 391 0.51 -17.14 -2.13
CA PHE A 391 1.96 -17.22 -2.00
C PHE A 391 2.66 -16.43 -3.10
N ALA A 392 2.18 -16.54 -4.34
CA ALA A 392 2.75 -15.80 -5.47
C ALA A 392 2.65 -14.29 -5.25
N THR A 393 1.50 -13.80 -4.80
CA THR A 393 1.30 -12.37 -4.52
C THR A 393 2.10 -11.90 -3.31
N ALA A 394 2.18 -12.68 -2.23
CA ALA A 394 3.02 -12.38 -1.06
C ALA A 394 4.50 -12.21 -1.43
N ILE A 395 5.07 -13.15 -2.18
CA ILE A 395 6.47 -13.13 -2.61
C ILE A 395 6.73 -11.99 -3.59
N SER A 396 5.83 -11.77 -4.54
CA SER A 396 5.95 -10.70 -5.54
C SER A 396 5.91 -9.32 -4.88
N ARG A 397 4.98 -9.11 -3.95
CA ARG A 397 4.89 -7.90 -3.14
C ARG A 397 6.13 -7.68 -2.29
N HIS A 398 6.65 -8.72 -1.64
CA HIS A 398 7.88 -8.64 -0.88
C HIS A 398 9.08 -8.26 -1.77
N ARG A 399 9.17 -8.80 -2.99
CA ARG A 399 10.20 -8.41 -3.98
C ARG A 399 10.08 -6.93 -4.38
N LEU A 400 8.86 -6.44 -4.63
CA LEU A 400 8.60 -5.04 -4.97
C LEU A 400 8.94 -4.07 -3.83
N ARG A 401 8.85 -4.52 -2.58
CA ARG A 401 9.17 -3.74 -1.37
C ARG A 401 10.65 -3.74 -1.00
N GLN A 402 11.50 -4.55 -1.66
CA GLN A 402 12.92 -4.58 -1.32
C GLN A 402 13.55 -3.20 -1.54
N PRO A 403 14.25 -2.64 -0.53
CA PRO A 403 14.89 -1.36 -0.68
C PRO A 403 15.97 -1.46 -1.76
N LYS A 404 15.88 -0.59 -2.77
CA LYS A 404 16.96 -0.43 -3.76
C LYS A 404 18.07 0.50 -3.27
N VAL A 405 17.78 1.30 -2.25
CA VAL A 405 18.66 2.34 -1.74
C VAL A 405 18.71 2.32 -0.22
N ALA A 406 19.81 2.80 0.34
CA ALA A 406 19.98 2.99 1.77
C ALA A 406 20.52 4.39 2.09
N VAL A 407 20.13 4.89 3.27
CA VAL A 407 20.70 6.12 3.83
C VAL A 407 22.11 5.84 4.33
N GLN A 408 23.07 6.65 3.89
CA GLN A 408 24.48 6.57 4.30
C GLN A 408 25.01 7.93 4.73
N PHE A 409 25.87 7.94 5.75
CA PHE A 409 26.63 9.12 6.16
C PHE A 409 28.00 9.16 5.46
N PHE A 410 28.28 10.27 4.78
CA PHE A 410 29.51 10.54 4.05
C PHE A 410 30.39 11.49 4.86
N ARG A 411 31.58 11.04 5.28
CA ARG A 411 32.52 11.88 6.07
C ARG A 411 33.15 13.02 5.28
N SER A 412 33.22 12.87 3.96
CA SER A 412 33.57 13.90 2.99
C SER A 412 32.52 13.82 1.87
N PRO A 413 32.07 14.94 1.26
CA PRO A 413 31.19 14.87 0.10
C PRO A 413 31.83 13.96 -0.95
N PRO A 414 31.17 12.88 -1.40
CA PRO A 414 31.78 11.94 -2.31
C PRO A 414 32.07 12.64 -3.64
N ARG A 415 33.34 12.63 -4.05
CA ARG A 415 33.71 12.93 -5.43
C ARG A 415 33.25 11.74 -6.26
N ILE A 416 32.32 11.95 -7.18
CA ILE A 416 31.90 10.92 -8.14
C ILE A 416 33.16 10.51 -8.91
N THR A 417 33.68 9.30 -8.65
CA THR A 417 34.76 8.74 -9.44
C THR A 417 34.18 8.41 -10.80
N ALA A 418 34.53 9.20 -11.83
CA ALA A 418 34.27 8.82 -13.21
C ALA A 418 34.87 7.42 -13.44
N GLN A 419 34.05 6.47 -13.88
CA GLN A 419 34.56 5.14 -14.23
C GLN A 419 35.64 5.28 -15.32
N PRO A 420 36.73 4.50 -15.24
CA PRO A 420 37.68 4.43 -16.33
C PRO A 420 36.97 3.82 -17.54
N GLN A 421 36.92 4.57 -18.64
CA GLN A 421 36.47 4.05 -19.92
C GLN A 421 37.33 2.83 -20.27
N HIS A 422 36.65 1.73 -20.61
CA HIS A 422 37.25 0.49 -21.10
C HIS A 422 38.26 0.79 -22.20
N GLN A 423 39.57 0.65 -21.90
CA GLN A 423 40.61 0.63 -22.93
C GLN A 423 40.49 -0.70 -23.67
N ALA A 424 39.83 -0.66 -24.83
CA ALA A 424 40.00 -1.71 -25.84
C ALA A 424 41.43 -1.63 -26.38
N GLN A 425 42.13 -2.76 -26.32
CA GLN A 425 43.46 -2.95 -26.87
C GLN A 425 43.44 -2.74 -28.39
N GLU A 426 44.24 -1.82 -28.91
CA GLU A 426 44.72 -1.91 -30.29
C GLU A 426 46.23 -1.74 -30.38
N ARG A 427 46.80 -2.60 -31.23
CA ARG A 427 48.21 -2.86 -31.41
C ARG A 427 48.87 -1.77 -32.27
N GLN A 428 50.16 -1.62 -32.00
CA GLN A 428 51.18 -0.85 -32.71
C GLN A 428 51.04 -0.79 -34.24
N SER A 429 51.25 0.40 -34.81
CA SER A 429 52.20 0.58 -35.93
C SER A 429 52.76 2.01 -35.97
N ASN A 430 54.00 2.11 -36.44
CA ASN A 430 54.95 3.22 -36.29
C ASN A 430 54.86 4.31 -37.38
N ALA A 431 55.41 5.48 -37.02
CA ALA A 431 56.18 6.46 -37.79
C ALA A 431 55.44 7.47 -38.71
N LEU A 432 55.55 8.77 -38.40
CA LEU A 432 56.56 9.71 -38.93
C LEU A 432 56.42 11.12 -38.29
N GLU A 433 57.51 11.86 -38.24
CA GLU A 433 57.74 13.18 -37.61
C GLU A 433 57.16 14.38 -38.42
N GLU A 434 56.75 15.45 -37.73
CA GLU A 434 57.14 16.88 -37.89
C GLU A 434 56.08 17.89 -37.35
N GLU A 435 56.52 19.15 -37.18
CA GLU A 435 56.21 20.16 -36.15
C GLU A 435 54.88 20.99 -36.18
N GLU A 436 54.57 21.51 -34.97
CA GLU A 436 54.05 22.84 -34.55
C GLU A 436 52.56 23.30 -34.58
N ALA A 437 52.18 23.85 -33.39
CA ALA A 437 51.17 24.85 -32.99
C ALA A 437 49.74 24.41 -32.53
N PRO A 438 49.19 25.04 -31.46
CA PRO A 438 48.14 24.44 -30.63
C PRO A 438 46.74 24.74 -31.16
N ARG A 439 45.90 23.70 -31.23
CA ARG A 439 44.44 23.83 -31.31
C ARG A 439 43.80 22.95 -30.24
N THR A 440 43.02 23.58 -29.38
CA THR A 440 42.05 22.95 -28.48
C THR A 440 41.05 22.12 -29.29
N PRO A 441 40.86 20.81 -29.00
CA PRO A 441 39.74 20.06 -29.56
C PRO A 441 38.52 20.15 -28.61
N THR A 442 37.37 20.59 -29.12
CA THR A 442 36.07 20.50 -28.43
C THR A 442 35.46 19.11 -28.62
N CYS A 443 34.73 18.65 -27.61
CA CYS A 443 34.09 17.34 -27.50
C CYS A 443 32.89 17.13 -28.46
N GLU A 444 32.69 18.01 -29.44
CA GLU A 444 31.47 18.05 -30.28
C GLU A 444 31.51 17.05 -31.45
N ALA A 445 32.70 16.63 -31.92
CA ALA A 445 32.78 15.81 -33.13
C ALA A 445 32.40 14.33 -32.92
N ALA A 446 32.60 13.77 -31.72
CA ALA A 446 32.29 12.37 -31.43
C ALA A 446 30.80 12.14 -31.11
N ALA A 447 30.15 13.09 -30.44
CA ALA A 447 28.72 13.02 -30.11
C ALA A 447 27.82 13.22 -31.35
N ALA A 448 28.23 14.11 -32.28
CA ALA A 448 27.52 14.30 -33.54
C ALA A 448 27.56 13.05 -34.44
N SER A 449 28.67 12.29 -34.41
CA SER A 449 28.82 11.06 -35.20
C SER A 449 27.95 9.91 -34.68
N ALA A 450 27.75 9.81 -33.36
CA ALA A 450 26.89 8.78 -32.76
C ALA A 450 25.38 9.10 -32.93
N ALA A 451 25.01 10.37 -32.82
CA ALA A 451 23.64 10.84 -33.07
C ALA A 451 23.22 10.67 -34.54
N ALA A 452 24.14 10.91 -35.49
CA ALA A 452 23.89 10.67 -36.91
C ALA A 452 23.69 9.18 -37.25
N ALA A 453 24.44 8.28 -36.59
CA ALA A 453 24.29 6.84 -36.78
C ALA A 453 22.97 6.29 -36.19
N ALA A 454 22.53 6.82 -35.04
CA ALA A 454 21.25 6.48 -34.42
C ALA A 454 20.05 6.99 -35.25
N ALA A 455 20.14 8.20 -35.81
CA ALA A 455 19.11 8.76 -36.69
C ALA A 455 18.98 7.99 -38.01
N ALA A 456 20.09 7.52 -38.59
CA ALA A 456 20.08 6.68 -39.79
C ALA A 456 19.44 5.29 -39.53
N THR A 457 19.63 4.73 -38.33
CA THR A 457 19.02 3.46 -37.90
C THR A 457 17.51 3.61 -37.66
N ALA A 458 17.07 4.73 -37.08
CA ALA A 458 15.66 5.02 -36.86
C ALA A 458 14.90 5.31 -38.17
N ALA A 459 15.53 5.98 -39.15
CA ALA A 459 14.94 6.20 -40.46
C ALA A 459 14.80 4.90 -41.27
N ALA A 460 15.74 3.96 -41.14
CA ALA A 460 15.65 2.64 -41.76
C ALA A 460 14.54 1.77 -41.13
N ALA A 461 14.27 1.92 -39.83
CA ALA A 461 13.17 1.23 -39.13
C ALA A 461 11.79 1.82 -39.48
N ALA A 462 11.69 3.13 -39.70
CA ALA A 462 10.44 3.78 -40.11
C ALA A 462 10.02 3.41 -41.54
N LEU A 463 10.98 3.30 -42.46
CA LEU A 463 10.73 2.86 -43.84
C LEU A 463 10.36 1.36 -43.93
N ALA A 464 10.72 0.55 -42.95
CA ALA A 464 10.31 -0.86 -42.85
C ALA A 464 8.89 -1.03 -42.29
N LEU A 465 8.31 -0.01 -41.66
CA LEU A 465 6.96 -0.05 -41.08
C LEU A 465 5.87 0.42 -42.05
N GLU A 466 6.21 1.29 -43.02
CA GLU A 466 5.26 1.76 -44.04
C GLU A 466 4.96 0.70 -45.12
N ASP A 467 5.82 -0.31 -45.30
CA ASP A 467 5.63 -1.39 -46.28
C ASP A 467 4.68 -2.51 -45.78
N GLN A 468 4.18 -2.43 -44.54
CA GLN A 468 3.28 -3.43 -43.94
C GLN A 468 1.82 -2.98 -43.76
N LEU A 469 1.44 -1.77 -44.19
CA LEU A 469 0.08 -1.24 -44.00
C LEU A 469 -0.81 -1.21 -45.25
N ASP A 470 -0.35 -1.76 -46.38
CA ASP A 470 -1.09 -1.70 -47.66
C ASP A 470 -1.82 -3.01 -48.07
N ASN A 471 -2.07 -3.91 -47.14
CA ASN A 471 -2.90 -5.12 -47.39
C ASN A 471 -4.00 -5.29 -46.35
N GLY A 472 -5.20 -4.77 -46.64
CA GLY A 472 -6.41 -5.15 -45.88
C GLY A 472 -7.61 -4.22 -45.97
N VAL A 473 -8.13 -3.97 -47.17
CA VAL A 473 -9.46 -3.38 -47.37
C VAL A 473 -10.55 -4.46 -47.19
N ALA A 474 -11.58 -4.21 -46.34
CA ALA A 474 -13.02 -4.38 -46.68
C ALA A 474 -14.02 -4.17 -45.50
N ASN A 475 -14.89 -3.17 -45.68
CA ASN A 475 -16.35 -3.07 -45.39
C ASN A 475 -16.99 -3.55 -44.07
N ALA A 476 -17.71 -2.65 -43.36
CA ALA A 476 -19.18 -2.48 -43.51
C ALA A 476 -19.83 -1.46 -42.51
N THR A 477 -20.33 -0.35 -43.06
CA THR A 477 -21.63 0.34 -42.84
C THR A 477 -22.27 0.58 -41.45
N ALA A 478 -22.30 1.86 -41.08
CA ALA A 478 -23.41 2.74 -40.63
C ALA A 478 -24.78 2.20 -40.15
N SER A 479 -25.27 2.77 -39.04
CA SER A 479 -26.64 3.30 -38.93
C SER A 479 -26.74 4.39 -37.84
N SER A 480 -27.79 5.22 -37.97
CA SER A 480 -27.98 6.60 -37.50
C SER A 480 -29.10 6.76 -36.46
N GLY A 481 -29.09 7.87 -35.70
CA GLY A 481 -30.27 8.48 -35.03
C GLY A 481 -29.93 9.02 -33.63
N SER A 482 -29.60 10.31 -33.44
CA SER A 482 -30.46 11.52 -33.35
C SER A 482 -31.04 11.82 -31.96
N ASP A 483 -30.58 12.95 -31.42
CA ASP A 483 -31.25 13.99 -30.61
C ASP A 483 -31.86 13.70 -29.23
N SER A 484 -31.38 14.40 -28.20
CA SER A 484 -32.09 15.58 -27.68
C SER A 484 -31.29 16.36 -26.62
N SER A 485 -31.41 17.68 -26.75
CA SER A 485 -30.81 18.78 -25.99
C SER A 485 -31.51 19.05 -24.65
N GLY A 486 -30.77 19.53 -23.66
CA GLY A 486 -31.31 20.07 -22.41
C GLY A 486 -30.31 20.93 -21.65
N SER A 487 -30.12 22.15 -22.12
CA SER A 487 -29.38 23.24 -21.45
C SER A 487 -30.15 23.76 -20.23
N ASN A 488 -29.47 24.08 -19.14
CA ASN A 488 -29.83 25.26 -18.34
C ASN A 488 -28.66 25.76 -17.49
N SER A 489 -28.34 27.03 -17.73
CA SER A 489 -27.43 27.91 -17.01
C SER A 489 -28.20 28.75 -15.98
N SER A 490 -27.61 29.05 -14.83
CA SER A 490 -27.89 30.31 -14.11
C SER A 490 -26.75 30.71 -13.18
N THR A 491 -26.35 31.96 -13.31
CA THR A 491 -25.29 32.72 -12.64
C THR A 491 -25.82 33.62 -11.50
N ALA A 492 -24.89 34.00 -10.58
CA ALA A 492 -24.85 35.22 -9.74
C ALA A 492 -25.82 35.25 -8.53
N SER A 493 -25.57 35.84 -7.35
CA SER A 493 -24.63 36.85 -6.80
C SER A 493 -24.69 36.68 -5.26
N GLY A 494 -23.69 36.96 -4.43
CA GLY A 494 -23.25 38.30 -4.04
C GLY A 494 -23.73 38.73 -2.63
N ALA A 495 -22.77 39.00 -1.74
CA ALA A 495 -22.76 40.05 -0.69
C ALA A 495 -23.11 39.73 0.79
N SER A 496 -22.06 39.94 1.61
CA SER A 496 -21.96 40.83 2.80
C SER A 496 -22.51 40.43 4.18
N SER A 497 -21.58 40.49 5.14
CA SER A 497 -21.74 40.63 6.60
C SER A 497 -22.60 41.83 7.03
N PRO A 498 -23.01 41.89 8.31
CA PRO A 498 -22.27 42.79 9.20
C PRO A 498 -22.06 42.26 10.63
N SER A 499 -21.02 42.80 11.27
CA SER A 499 -20.75 42.74 12.70
C SER A 499 -21.65 43.71 13.48
N ARG A 500 -21.88 43.44 14.77
CA ARG A 500 -21.86 44.45 15.85
C ARG A 500 -21.89 43.85 17.26
N HIS A 501 -21.24 44.59 18.15
CA HIS A 501 -20.90 44.42 19.56
C HIS A 501 -22.05 44.33 20.58
N SER A 502 -21.78 43.68 21.72
CA SER A 502 -21.97 44.23 23.10
C SER A 502 -21.39 43.23 24.13
N THR A 503 -20.26 43.48 24.78
CA THR A 503 -20.08 44.09 26.13
C THR A 503 -20.85 43.43 27.29
N GLY A 504 -20.11 42.87 28.26
CA GLY A 504 -20.60 42.49 29.59
C GLY A 504 -19.51 41.84 30.44
N SER A 505 -19.18 42.46 31.57
CA SER A 505 -17.99 42.31 32.40
C SER A 505 -18.24 41.66 33.77
N GLY A 506 -17.17 41.08 34.36
CA GLY A 506 -16.98 40.87 35.82
C GLY A 506 -17.36 39.47 36.32
N ALA A 507 -16.66 38.80 37.24
CA ALA A 507 -15.51 39.08 38.11
C ALA A 507 -14.85 37.71 38.47
N SER A 508 -13.52 37.58 38.41
CA SER A 508 -12.57 37.51 39.55
C SER A 508 -12.96 36.57 40.70
N GLU A 509 -12.25 35.45 40.85
CA GLU A 509 -11.77 34.93 42.14
C GLU A 509 -10.50 34.09 41.97
N ALA A 510 -9.70 34.04 43.04
CA ALA A 510 -8.25 33.97 43.02
C ALA A 510 -7.67 32.63 43.51
N ILE A 511 -6.51 32.29 42.94
CA ILE A 511 -5.28 31.73 43.56
C ILE A 511 -5.43 30.53 44.51
N THR A 512 -4.83 29.40 44.13
CA THR A 512 -3.75 28.77 44.94
C THR A 512 -2.88 27.87 44.06
N ALA A 513 -1.57 28.12 44.14
CA ALA A 513 -0.51 27.35 43.52
C ALA A 513 -0.08 26.21 44.47
N ALA A 514 0.30 25.06 43.90
CA ALA A 514 1.14 24.08 44.58
C ALA A 514 2.16 23.51 43.56
N ASN A 515 3.42 23.61 43.97
CA ASN A 515 4.63 23.31 43.21
C ASN A 515 4.84 21.80 42.99
N GLY A 516 5.40 21.46 41.83
CA GLY A 516 6.11 20.21 41.57
C GLY A 516 7.18 20.47 40.50
N GLU A 517 8.45 20.41 40.89
CA GLU A 517 9.62 20.68 40.05
C GLU A 517 9.77 19.72 38.85
N PRO A 518 10.31 20.15 37.70
CA PRO A 518 10.84 19.25 36.68
C PRO A 518 12.34 19.02 36.88
N VAL A 519 12.68 17.73 36.98
CA VAL A 519 14.03 17.18 37.04
C VAL A 519 14.81 17.49 35.76
N THR A 520 16.03 17.98 35.94
CA THR A 520 17.02 18.26 34.90
C THR A 520 17.71 16.99 34.37
N GLY A 521 18.01 16.96 33.07
CA GLY A 521 19.26 16.38 32.57
C GLY A 521 19.13 15.16 31.66
N GLY A 522 19.25 15.39 30.35
CA GLY A 522 19.51 14.36 29.34
C GLY A 522 20.06 14.99 28.07
N LYS A 523 21.38 15.06 27.95
CA LYS A 523 22.11 15.63 26.79
C LYS A 523 21.88 14.74 25.56
N HIS A 524 21.29 15.31 24.50
CA HIS A 524 21.23 14.70 23.16
C HIS A 524 22.11 15.46 22.16
N PRO A 525 22.69 14.76 21.17
CA PRO A 525 23.87 15.22 20.43
C PRO A 525 23.54 16.20 19.29
N GLN A 526 24.40 17.21 19.17
CA GLN A 526 24.43 18.24 18.15
C GLN A 526 24.77 17.65 16.77
N ALA A 527 24.08 18.10 15.72
CA ALA A 527 24.57 18.07 14.36
C ALA A 527 24.54 19.51 13.84
N ALA A 528 25.73 20.05 13.58
CA ALA A 528 25.98 21.45 13.24
C ALA A 528 25.76 21.70 11.74
N ALA A 529 25.01 22.74 11.41
CA ALA A 529 25.10 23.44 10.14
C ALA A 529 26.01 24.66 10.35
N ALA A 530 27.10 24.75 9.59
CA ALA A 530 28.08 25.82 9.71
C ALA A 530 27.63 27.05 8.90
N ALA A 531 27.27 28.13 9.60
CA ALA A 531 27.26 29.48 9.06
C ALA A 531 28.50 30.23 9.59
N ALA A 532 29.35 30.68 8.67
CA ALA A 532 30.61 31.36 8.97
C ALA A 532 30.39 32.81 9.45
N GLY A 533 31.15 33.21 10.48
CA GLY A 533 31.33 34.60 10.91
C GLY A 533 32.79 34.83 11.36
N PRO A 534 33.36 36.05 11.21
CA PRO A 534 34.80 36.22 11.04
C PRO A 534 35.51 36.55 12.35
N ALA A 535 36.69 35.95 12.57
CA ALA A 535 37.94 36.62 12.98
C ALA A 535 38.97 35.56 13.33
N GLY A 536 40.23 35.86 13.01
CA GLY A 536 41.31 34.89 12.88
C GLY A 536 41.61 34.09 14.15
N HIS A 537 42.05 32.86 13.95
CA HIS A 537 43.37 32.33 14.31
C HIS A 537 43.50 30.98 13.57
N ALA A 538 44.70 30.68 13.07
CA ALA A 538 44.98 29.55 12.20
C ALA A 538 44.59 28.20 12.85
N ALA A 539 43.81 27.38 12.14
CA ALA A 539 43.40 26.03 12.51
C ALA A 539 43.75 25.05 11.36
N PRO A 540 44.06 23.78 11.67
CA PRO A 540 44.73 22.83 10.78
C PRO A 540 43.83 22.37 9.62
N GLU A 541 44.44 21.85 8.56
CA GLU A 541 43.83 21.42 7.30
C GLU A 541 42.48 20.69 7.50
N GLY A 542 41.40 21.34 7.06
CA GLY A 542 40.02 21.00 7.39
C GLY A 542 39.47 19.82 6.59
N GLY A 543 39.16 18.73 7.30
CA GLY A 543 38.17 17.75 6.86
C GLY A 543 36.77 18.34 7.08
N GLY A 544 36.00 18.53 6.01
CA GLY A 544 34.64 19.06 6.08
C GLY A 544 33.72 18.21 6.98
N ALA A 545 32.78 18.85 7.67
CA ALA A 545 31.73 18.12 8.38
C ALA A 545 30.94 17.28 7.36
N GLY A 546 30.88 15.97 7.58
CA GLY A 546 30.18 15.04 6.68
C GLY A 546 28.68 15.31 6.52
N GLY A 547 28.03 14.62 5.57
CA GLY A 547 26.61 14.77 5.24
C GLY A 547 25.92 13.45 4.93
N TRP A 548 24.59 13.43 4.93
CA TRP A 548 23.80 12.23 4.60
C TRP A 548 23.47 12.18 3.10
N GLY A 549 23.27 10.98 2.57
CA GLY A 549 22.78 10.77 1.21
C GLY A 549 22.21 9.37 1.04
N LEU A 550 21.78 9.06 -0.17
CA LEU A 550 21.32 7.73 -0.55
C LEU A 550 22.39 7.02 -1.40
N VAL A 551 22.56 5.71 -1.19
CA VAL A 551 23.37 4.83 -2.04
C VAL A 551 22.54 3.67 -2.57
N ALA A 552 22.87 3.18 -3.76
CA ALA A 552 22.28 1.97 -4.30
C ALA A 552 22.74 0.73 -3.50
N LEU A 553 21.80 -0.12 -3.09
CA LEU A 553 22.08 -1.41 -2.45
C LEU A 553 22.29 -2.53 -3.47
N VAL A 554 21.68 -2.37 -4.64
CA VAL A 554 21.66 -3.35 -5.74
C VAL A 554 21.93 -2.62 -7.06
N PRO A 555 22.31 -3.32 -8.14
CA PRO A 555 22.35 -2.72 -9.46
C PRO A 555 20.96 -2.22 -9.84
N ILE A 556 20.85 -0.97 -10.31
CA ILE A 556 19.59 -0.37 -10.77
C ILE A 556 19.75 -0.04 -12.25
N ARG A 557 18.89 -0.58 -13.11
CA ARG A 557 18.95 -0.33 -14.56
C ARG A 557 18.36 1.03 -14.92
N ALA A 558 18.82 1.61 -16.03
CA ALA A 558 18.22 2.79 -16.62
C ALA A 558 16.70 2.64 -16.80
N GLY A 559 15.93 3.65 -16.41
CA GLY A 559 14.47 3.66 -16.45
C GLY A 559 13.78 3.02 -15.23
N GLU A 560 14.50 2.28 -14.38
CA GLU A 560 13.89 1.72 -13.18
C GLU A 560 13.58 2.79 -12.13
N VAL A 561 12.48 2.58 -11.41
CA VAL A 561 12.14 3.40 -10.23
C VAL A 561 13.17 3.12 -9.12
N VAL A 562 13.79 4.19 -8.64
CA VAL A 562 14.73 4.23 -7.51
C VAL A 562 13.99 4.51 -6.21
N GLN A 563 13.09 5.50 -6.22
CA GLN A 563 12.23 5.84 -5.10
C GLN A 563 10.82 6.18 -5.60
N ARG A 564 9.81 5.58 -4.96
CA ARG A 564 8.39 5.87 -5.20
C ARG A 564 7.93 6.98 -4.27
N ASN A 565 7.35 8.02 -4.84
CA ASN A 565 6.74 9.12 -4.09
C ASN A 565 5.28 9.37 -4.53
N GLU A 566 4.85 8.84 -5.67
CA GLU A 566 3.44 8.92 -6.08
C GLU A 566 2.51 8.26 -5.03
N GLN A 567 1.43 8.97 -4.68
CA GLN A 567 0.45 8.58 -3.65
C GLN A 567 1.04 8.27 -2.27
N ARG A 568 2.29 8.67 -1.97
CA ARG A 568 2.91 8.49 -0.66
C ARG A 568 2.64 9.69 0.25
N PRO A 569 2.57 9.49 1.58
CA PRO A 569 2.45 10.60 2.53
C PRO A 569 3.59 11.60 2.37
N ALA A 570 3.26 12.89 2.36
CA ALA A 570 4.22 13.99 2.32
C ALA A 570 3.87 15.01 3.40
N VAL A 571 4.89 15.63 4.00
CA VAL A 571 4.68 16.73 4.95
C VAL A 571 4.65 18.04 4.19
N LEU A 572 3.51 18.72 4.25
CA LEU A 572 3.26 19.97 3.54
C LEU A 572 3.35 21.16 4.49
N ALA A 573 4.06 22.20 4.06
CA ALA A 573 4.12 23.48 4.76
C ALA A 573 3.77 24.63 3.82
N SER A 574 2.87 25.51 4.27
CA SER A 574 2.60 26.76 3.58
C SER A 574 3.61 27.83 3.99
N SER A 575 3.97 28.74 3.08
CA SER A 575 4.91 29.84 3.40
C SER A 575 4.43 30.67 4.59
N GLY A 576 3.12 30.88 4.72
CA GLY A 576 2.50 31.60 5.83
C GLY A 576 2.69 30.89 7.17
N PHE A 577 2.56 29.56 7.20
CA PHE A 577 2.86 28.78 8.40
C PHE A 577 4.35 28.88 8.75
N VAL A 578 5.25 28.67 7.79
CA VAL A 578 6.70 28.77 7.99
C VAL A 578 7.09 30.12 8.60
N LYS A 579 6.59 31.24 8.04
CA LYS A 579 6.88 32.59 8.53
C LYS A 579 6.37 32.85 9.95
N ARG A 580 5.22 32.27 10.33
CA ARG A 580 4.60 32.48 11.66
C ARG A 580 5.17 31.55 12.73
N SER A 581 5.55 30.33 12.35
CA SER A 581 5.86 29.25 13.29
C SER A 581 7.35 28.94 13.40
N TRP A 582 8.15 29.24 12.36
CA TRP A 582 9.58 28.93 12.31
C TRP A 582 10.40 30.23 12.19
N PRO A 583 10.87 30.79 13.33
CA PRO A 583 11.67 32.00 13.35
C PRO A 583 12.92 31.88 12.47
N ALA A 584 13.37 33.01 11.91
CA ALA A 584 14.63 33.05 11.17
C ALA A 584 15.79 32.57 12.05
N GLY A 585 16.65 31.70 11.51
CA GLY A 585 17.75 31.08 12.24
C GLY A 585 17.36 29.93 13.17
N SER A 586 16.09 29.49 13.17
CA SER A 586 15.74 28.21 13.80
C SER A 586 16.19 27.04 12.91
N ARG A 587 16.47 25.89 13.52
CA ARG A 587 16.87 24.68 12.80
C ARG A 587 15.80 24.22 11.80
N GLN A 588 14.52 24.35 12.16
CA GLN A 588 13.41 24.06 11.26
C GLN A 588 13.40 25.00 10.05
N ARG A 589 13.71 26.29 10.26
CA ARG A 589 13.77 27.25 9.18
C ARG A 589 14.95 26.99 8.25
N GLU A 590 16.12 26.70 8.81
CA GLU A 590 17.32 26.32 8.04
C GLU A 590 17.08 25.07 7.19
N TRP A 591 16.44 24.05 7.76
CA TRP A 591 16.09 22.83 7.01
C TRP A 591 15.08 23.08 5.91
N PHE A 592 14.06 23.90 6.16
CA PHE A 592 13.10 24.29 5.14
C PHE A 592 13.78 25.02 3.99
N ASP A 593 14.59 26.04 4.28
CA ASP A 593 15.27 26.84 3.26
C ASP A 593 16.31 26.02 2.45
N ALA A 594 16.82 24.92 3.01
CA ALA A 594 17.80 24.04 2.38
C ALA A 594 17.19 22.89 1.55
N TYR A 595 16.08 22.30 1.99
CA TYR A 595 15.58 21.03 1.45
C TYR A 595 14.13 21.04 0.99
N ALA A 596 13.35 22.07 1.34
CA ALA A 596 11.96 22.11 0.92
C ALA A 596 11.84 22.39 -0.57
N TYR A 597 10.94 21.68 -1.25
CA TYR A 597 10.68 21.87 -2.67
C TYR A 597 9.21 22.24 -2.90
N PRO A 598 8.92 23.17 -3.85
CA PRO A 598 7.56 23.63 -4.10
C PRO A 598 6.73 22.59 -4.84
N ILE A 599 5.44 22.51 -4.47
CA ILE A 599 4.38 21.88 -5.27
C ILE A 599 3.35 22.91 -5.76
N GLY A 600 3.51 24.16 -5.32
CA GLY A 600 2.76 25.34 -5.76
C GLY A 600 3.52 26.59 -5.34
N ASP A 601 2.96 27.77 -5.61
CA ASP A 601 3.65 29.04 -5.34
C ASP A 601 3.86 29.30 -3.83
N GLU A 602 2.98 28.78 -2.99
CA GLU A 602 2.96 29.04 -1.54
C GLU A 602 2.99 27.78 -0.67
N VAL A 603 3.11 26.59 -1.29
CA VAL A 603 3.05 25.28 -0.61
C VAL A 603 4.26 24.42 -1.02
N PHE A 604 4.91 23.86 -0.02
CA PHE A 604 6.16 23.14 -0.15
C PHE A 604 6.05 21.78 0.54
N VAL A 605 6.75 20.80 -0.02
CA VAL A 605 7.05 19.53 0.66
C VAL A 605 8.33 19.72 1.48
N THR A 606 8.35 19.21 2.70
CA THR A 606 9.48 19.25 3.62
C THR A 606 9.61 17.94 4.39
N TRP A 607 10.70 17.77 5.14
CA TRP A 607 10.92 16.61 5.98
C TRP A 607 9.87 16.45 7.09
N SER A 608 9.52 15.20 7.39
CA SER A 608 8.74 14.84 8.56
C SER A 608 9.53 15.00 9.85
N ASP A 609 8.83 15.13 10.97
CA ASP A 609 9.44 15.02 12.30
C ASP A 609 9.85 13.56 12.62
N ASP A 610 9.37 12.58 11.83
CA ASP A 610 9.79 11.17 11.90
C ASP A 610 11.01 10.90 10.99
N PRO A 611 12.20 10.64 11.56
CA PRO A 611 13.42 10.38 10.78
C PRO A 611 13.38 9.13 9.92
N THR A 612 12.48 8.18 10.20
CA THR A 612 12.36 6.95 9.40
C THR A 612 11.79 7.22 8.00
N SER A 613 11.16 8.37 7.81
CA SER A 613 10.66 8.84 6.51
C SER A 613 11.63 9.71 5.72
N TRP A 614 12.83 9.97 6.25
CA TRP A 614 13.81 10.83 5.60
C TRP A 614 14.52 10.11 4.44
N ALA A 615 14.70 10.83 3.34
CA ALA A 615 15.29 10.33 2.09
C ALA A 615 16.28 11.36 1.52
N PRO A 616 17.41 11.62 2.20
CA PRO A 616 18.34 12.71 1.84
C PRO A 616 18.91 12.49 0.43
N LEU A 617 18.40 13.25 -0.53
CA LEU A 617 18.80 13.18 -1.93
C LEU A 617 19.82 14.27 -2.24
N ASN A 618 21.02 13.88 -2.64
CA ASN A 618 22.09 14.82 -2.89
C ASN A 618 22.11 15.35 -4.33
N HIS A 619 22.65 16.55 -4.46
CA HIS A 619 22.79 17.22 -5.74
C HIS A 619 23.95 16.66 -6.58
N SER A 620 23.73 16.46 -7.88
CA SER A 620 24.80 16.41 -8.90
C SER A 620 24.41 17.23 -10.12
N CYS A 621 25.39 17.95 -10.70
CA CYS A 621 25.23 18.62 -11.98
C CYS A 621 25.22 17.63 -13.17
N ASP A 622 25.58 16.36 -12.96
CA ASP A 622 25.29 15.25 -13.87
C ASP A 622 24.70 14.10 -13.08
N PRO A 623 23.39 14.15 -12.80
CA PRO A 623 22.77 13.18 -11.90
C PRO A 623 22.59 11.83 -12.60
N ASN A 624 22.66 10.77 -11.79
CA ASN A 624 22.28 9.42 -12.22
C ASN A 624 20.78 9.15 -12.09
N CYS A 625 20.01 10.06 -11.49
CA CYS A 625 18.56 9.99 -11.42
C CYS A 625 17.87 11.25 -11.98
N TRP A 626 16.58 11.09 -12.30
CA TRP A 626 15.70 12.15 -12.76
C TRP A 626 14.24 11.86 -12.36
N LEU A 627 13.34 12.80 -12.58
CA LEU A 627 11.95 12.67 -12.13
C LEU A 627 11.02 12.15 -13.24
N ARG A 628 9.99 11.41 -12.84
CA ARG A 628 8.78 11.18 -13.62
C ARG A 628 7.59 11.38 -12.68
N GLY A 629 6.82 12.45 -12.88
CA GLY A 629 5.89 12.90 -11.86
C GLY A 629 6.63 13.23 -10.56
N LEU A 630 6.28 12.57 -9.47
CA LEU A 630 6.96 12.65 -8.17
C LEU A 630 8.01 11.54 -7.96
N ASP A 631 7.97 10.47 -8.76
CA ASP A 631 8.89 9.35 -8.63
C ASP A 631 10.30 9.69 -9.11
N LEU A 632 11.30 9.10 -8.45
CA LEU A 632 12.71 9.20 -8.83
C LEU A 632 13.10 7.95 -9.61
N LEU A 633 13.53 8.13 -10.86
CA LEU A 633 13.95 7.06 -11.76
C LEU A 633 15.45 7.14 -12.05
N ALA A 634 16.06 6.00 -12.32
CA ALA A 634 17.43 5.92 -12.82
C ALA A 634 17.50 6.47 -14.25
N ARG A 635 18.37 7.46 -14.48
CA ARG A 635 18.64 8.05 -15.81
C ARG A 635 19.63 7.21 -16.61
N ARG A 636 20.45 6.42 -15.93
CA ARG A 636 21.39 5.44 -16.46
C ARG A 636 21.50 4.26 -15.50
N ASP A 637 22.23 3.22 -15.88
CA ASP A 637 22.57 2.15 -14.96
C ASP A 637 23.38 2.71 -13.77
N ILE A 638 23.03 2.23 -12.57
CA ILE A 638 23.62 2.63 -11.28
C ILE A 638 24.21 1.38 -10.63
N ALA A 639 25.49 1.44 -10.27
CA ALA A 639 26.17 0.33 -9.61
C ALA A 639 25.83 0.28 -8.11
N PRO A 640 25.93 -0.89 -7.46
CA PRO A 640 25.91 -0.97 -6.00
C PRO A 640 26.93 -0.01 -5.36
N ASP A 641 26.58 0.52 -4.19
CA ASP A 641 27.33 1.53 -3.42
C ASP A 641 27.49 2.89 -4.11
N GLU A 642 26.98 3.07 -5.33
CA GLU A 642 26.97 4.36 -6.00
C GLU A 642 25.96 5.32 -5.35
N GLN A 643 26.36 6.58 -5.15
CA GLN A 643 25.48 7.59 -4.58
C GLN A 643 24.34 7.94 -5.54
N ILE A 644 23.12 7.96 -5.03
CA ILE A 644 21.94 8.42 -5.75
C ILE A 644 21.91 9.94 -5.73
N THR A 645 21.83 10.53 -6.91
CA THR A 645 21.88 11.99 -7.09
C THR A 645 20.83 12.49 -8.07
N ALA A 646 20.31 13.68 -7.81
CA ALA A 646 19.41 14.41 -8.70
C ALA A 646 19.89 15.84 -8.90
N ASP A 647 19.49 16.47 -10.01
CA ASP A 647 19.77 17.90 -10.20
C ASP A 647 18.67 18.73 -9.52
N TYR A 648 19.04 19.59 -8.57
CA TYR A 648 18.08 20.42 -7.84
C TYR A 648 17.31 21.38 -8.75
N ALA A 649 17.84 21.72 -9.93
CA ALA A 649 17.11 22.50 -10.92
C ALA A 649 15.84 21.81 -11.44
N THR A 650 15.68 20.49 -11.23
CA THR A 650 14.49 19.74 -11.68
C THR A 650 13.36 19.74 -10.66
N PHE A 651 13.58 20.15 -9.40
CA PHE A 651 12.52 20.16 -8.37
C PHE A 651 12.66 21.22 -7.27
N CYS A 652 13.87 21.57 -6.85
CA CYS A 652 14.11 22.65 -5.88
C CYS A 652 14.12 24.00 -6.60
N ALA A 653 12.93 24.59 -6.79
CA ALA A 653 12.75 25.83 -7.52
C ALA A 653 12.26 26.98 -6.63
N GLY A 654 12.65 28.20 -6.98
CA GLY A 654 12.10 29.43 -6.42
C GLY A 654 13.05 30.21 -5.50
N PRO A 655 12.63 31.41 -5.06
CA PRO A 655 13.50 32.37 -4.37
C PRO A 655 13.87 31.97 -2.95
N ASN A 656 13.17 31.00 -2.36
CA ASN A 656 13.42 30.52 -1.00
C ASN A 656 14.50 29.43 -0.94
N VAL A 657 14.92 28.88 -2.08
CA VAL A 657 15.98 27.86 -2.13
C VAL A 657 17.33 28.56 -2.01
N ALA A 658 18.05 28.26 -0.92
CA ALA A 658 19.37 28.83 -0.68
C ALA A 658 20.38 28.40 -1.76
N ALA A 659 21.13 29.37 -2.31
CA ALA A 659 22.23 29.07 -3.21
C ALA A 659 23.44 28.48 -2.46
N PHE A 660 24.14 27.54 -3.08
CA PHE A 660 25.33 26.91 -2.49
C PHE A 660 26.42 26.66 -3.53
N ASP A 661 27.66 26.54 -3.05
CA ASP A 661 28.81 26.20 -3.88
C ASP A 661 28.87 24.68 -4.08
N CYS A 662 29.01 24.26 -5.34
CA CYS A 662 28.91 22.86 -5.75
C CYS A 662 30.28 22.26 -6.08
N ASP A 663 30.58 21.14 -5.45
CA ASP A 663 31.77 20.30 -5.70
C ASP A 663 31.37 18.85 -6.01
N CYS A 664 30.29 18.65 -6.77
CA CYS A 664 29.75 17.31 -7.08
C CYS A 664 30.69 16.40 -7.89
N GLY A 665 31.82 16.91 -8.39
CA GLY A 665 32.80 16.15 -9.17
C GLY A 665 32.41 15.90 -10.63
N ALA A 666 31.20 16.26 -11.06
CA ALA A 666 30.80 16.13 -12.47
C ALA A 666 31.67 17.01 -13.39
N GLY A 667 32.01 16.51 -14.59
CA GLY A 667 32.77 17.27 -15.58
C GLY A 667 32.07 18.58 -16.01
N CYS A 668 30.75 18.61 -15.96
CA CYS A 668 29.92 19.78 -16.21
C CYS A 668 29.46 20.48 -14.91
N CYS A 669 30.24 20.41 -13.83
CA CYS A 669 29.89 21.05 -12.56
C CYS A 669 29.71 22.57 -12.71
N ARG A 670 28.54 23.08 -12.29
CA ARG A 670 28.19 24.51 -12.35
C ARG A 670 28.97 25.37 -11.35
N ARG A 671 29.65 24.77 -10.38
CA ARG A 671 30.34 25.43 -9.24
C ARG A 671 29.44 26.20 -8.29
N ARG A 672 28.29 26.70 -8.75
CA ARG A 672 27.28 27.34 -7.93
C ARG A 672 25.90 26.92 -8.40
N VAL A 673 25.07 26.48 -7.48
CA VAL A 673 23.68 26.05 -7.73
C VAL A 673 22.75 27.07 -7.10
N THR A 674 21.70 27.46 -7.82
CA THR A 674 20.75 28.48 -7.37
C THR A 674 19.30 28.04 -7.54
N GLY A 675 18.41 28.61 -6.73
CA GLY A 675 16.96 28.41 -6.86
C GLY A 675 16.35 28.94 -8.16
N ALA A 676 17.12 29.64 -9.01
CA ALA A 676 16.68 30.13 -10.32
C ALA A 676 17.12 29.22 -11.48
N ASP A 677 17.91 28.17 -11.21
CA ASP A 677 18.50 27.32 -12.25
C ASP A 677 17.43 26.59 -13.09
N TYR A 678 16.25 26.33 -12.51
CA TYR A 678 15.13 25.67 -13.18
C TYR A 678 14.58 26.43 -14.42
N LEU A 679 14.86 27.74 -14.53
CA LEU A 679 14.49 28.58 -15.68
C LEU A 679 15.60 28.67 -16.75
N GLN A 680 16.73 27.99 -16.57
CA GLN A 680 17.78 28.05 -17.58
C GLN A 680 17.41 27.20 -18.81
N PRO A 681 17.80 27.60 -20.03
CA PRO A 681 17.49 26.84 -21.26
C PRO A 681 17.96 25.38 -21.20
N TRP A 682 19.18 25.17 -20.68
CA TRP A 682 19.82 23.85 -20.61
C TRP A 682 19.04 22.81 -19.80
N VAL A 683 18.14 23.22 -18.90
CA VAL A 683 17.29 22.29 -18.15
C VAL A 683 16.33 21.56 -19.10
N GLY A 684 15.75 22.28 -20.08
CA GLY A 684 14.88 21.69 -21.10
C GLY A 684 15.66 20.81 -22.07
N GLU A 685 16.83 21.27 -22.52
CA GLU A 685 17.71 20.52 -23.40
C GLU A 685 18.19 19.21 -22.76
N ARG A 686 18.46 19.21 -21.46
CA ARG A 686 19.05 18.08 -20.74
C ARG A 686 18.04 17.13 -20.12
N PHE A 687 16.97 17.66 -19.54
CA PHE A 687 15.99 16.87 -18.78
C PHE A 687 14.65 16.75 -19.49
N GLY A 688 14.33 17.62 -20.45
CA GLY A 688 13.05 17.60 -21.15
C GLY A 688 11.88 17.61 -20.17
N GLN A 689 11.08 16.53 -20.19
CA GLN A 689 9.92 16.34 -19.32
C GLN A 689 10.27 15.77 -17.93
N HIS A 690 11.53 15.39 -17.68
CA HIS A 690 11.97 14.75 -16.44
C HIS A 690 12.26 15.75 -15.30
N VAL A 691 11.28 16.62 -15.06
CA VAL A 691 11.27 17.64 -14.01
C VAL A 691 9.98 17.52 -13.20
N SER A 692 9.94 18.12 -12.01
CA SER A 692 8.73 18.12 -11.19
C SER A 692 7.57 18.83 -11.91
N PRO A 693 6.30 18.47 -11.62
CA PRO A 693 5.14 19.13 -12.22
C PRO A 693 5.14 20.65 -12.02
N PHE A 694 5.64 21.12 -10.86
CA PHE A 694 5.82 22.54 -10.59
C PHE A 694 6.83 23.19 -11.55
N VAL A 695 8.01 22.59 -11.72
CA VAL A 695 9.06 23.12 -12.61
C VAL A 695 8.60 23.11 -14.06
N ALA A 696 7.98 22.02 -14.53
CA ALA A 696 7.41 21.95 -15.88
C ALA A 696 6.41 23.09 -16.14
N ALA A 697 5.47 23.30 -15.20
CA ALA A 697 4.48 24.37 -15.31
C ALA A 697 5.11 25.77 -15.29
N ALA A 698 6.10 25.99 -14.42
CA ALA A 698 6.79 27.28 -14.32
C ALA A 698 7.60 27.61 -15.57
N ARG A 699 8.31 26.63 -16.14
CA ARG A 699 9.04 26.78 -17.41
C ARG A 699 8.09 27.08 -18.57
N LYS A 700 6.95 26.40 -18.64
CA LYS A 700 5.91 26.68 -19.63
C LYS A 700 5.39 28.12 -19.53
N ARG A 701 5.13 28.62 -18.32
CA ARG A 701 4.74 30.02 -18.09
C ARG A 701 5.82 31.02 -18.54
N ALA A 702 7.09 30.64 -18.44
CA ALA A 702 8.23 31.45 -18.88
C ALA A 702 8.52 31.35 -20.40
N GLY A 703 7.76 30.55 -21.17
CA GLY A 703 8.01 30.34 -22.59
C GLY A 703 9.22 29.44 -22.89
N LEU A 704 9.60 28.58 -21.95
CA LEU A 704 10.77 27.68 -22.01
C LEU A 704 10.37 26.19 -22.08
N ALA A 705 9.16 25.93 -22.56
CA ALA A 705 8.56 24.59 -22.64
C ALA A 705 9.32 23.69 -23.63
#